data_AF-A0A7R9K6V3-F1
#
_entry.id   AF-A0A7R9K6V3-F1
#
_cell.length_a   1.000
_cell.length_b   1.000
_cell.length_c   1.000
_cell.angle_alpha   90.00
_cell.angle_beta   90.00
_cell.angle_gamma   90.00
#
_symmetry.space_group_name_H-M   'P 1'
#
loop_
_entity.id
_entity.type
_entity.pdbx_description
1 polymer ?
#
loop_
_entity_poly.entity_id
_entity_poly.type
_entity_poly.pdbx_seq_one_letter_code
_entity_poly.pdbx_strand_id
1 'polypeptide(L)'
;MPTEEAIEGVTEEATEEATEAATEEKVEGIEEAFSCFLVHRPELEAEKIQNWQHELQTVFIATPSEHQEAGVRQYLVMAAGMTNSSRLKMLLSMLETLVLNNILPARMVCECILACEKLQYLQGDFWVECFNLIRRIIGGVDYKGVREIMKGCRERAQTIPSILNASVLPQLRALENVIEYIFDRNACLLPGYFIVNEIQKAYPDNKNWPHWKLAHLLSSFVESFRSTAQMVSIIGHSLKRPVVEHSGYADHLINPWKLDPATLKFTLKGNLPYDPELLKPQTGLLRYVLEQPYSRDMVCSMLGLQKQHKQRCVALEEQLVELVILAMERSETEADSEDVTNSHWLWLHLSSQLIYFVLFQFASFTNIVMALHEKLAGRDLRRGRDHMMWVLLQFISGSIQRNPLSNFLPVLKLYDLLYPEKEPLPVPDFNKALCTHQMAMTCIWIHLLKKAQSEHHNIHRPIPHTLKVHHEFLQHLVMPSNSNLCMGADYRIALLCNAYSTNQDYFSRPMAALVETILGTQKGPQQPPLPPLTNNAALANGPTTPLSMSILDSLTVHSKMSLIHSIVTHVIKLAQSKSNMALAPALVETYSRLLVYTEIESLGIKGFISQLLPTVFKSHAWGILYTLLEMFSYRMHHIQPHYRVQLLSHLHSLAAVPQTNQTQLHLCVESTALRLITGLGSAEVQPQLSRFLSEPKTLVSAESEELNRALVLTLARSMHVTGTGCETLSGTWCKDLLNTIMQNTPHSWANHTLQCFPPVLNEFFQQNSVAKENKQQLKKAVEEEFRNWASMNNENDIIAHFSVPGTPPLFLCVVWKMILETDRISPIAYKILERIGARALSAHLRKFCDYLVFEFANSGGGQHVNKCVDAINDMIWKYNIVTIDRLVLCL
;
A
#
# COMPACT_ATOMS: atom_id res chain seq x y z
N MET A 1 7.82 40.12 -45.88
CA MET A 1 7.98 41.12 -44.82
C MET A 1 7.84 42.48 -45.46
N PRO A 2 6.68 43.13 -45.37
CA PRO A 2 6.66 44.58 -45.34
C PRO A 2 7.21 45.03 -43.98
N THR A 3 7.91 46.16 -43.98
CA THR A 3 8.55 46.77 -42.81
C THR A 3 7.50 47.33 -41.85
N GLU A 4 7.77 47.27 -40.54
CA GLU A 4 6.91 47.77 -39.45
C GLU A 4 6.38 49.20 -39.72
N GLU A 5 7.15 50.06 -40.40
CA GLU A 5 6.75 51.43 -40.77
C GLU A 5 5.57 51.52 -41.78
N ALA A 6 5.39 50.52 -42.65
CA ALA A 6 4.27 50.51 -43.61
C ALA A 6 2.96 50.00 -42.97
N ILE A 7 3.08 49.33 -41.82
CA ILE A 7 1.95 48.82 -41.03
C ILE A 7 1.54 49.87 -40.00
N GLU A 8 2.49 50.62 -39.43
CA GLU A 8 2.22 51.81 -38.61
C GLU A 8 1.44 52.88 -39.38
N GLY A 9 1.77 53.14 -40.64
CA GLY A 9 1.09 54.18 -41.45
C GLY A 9 -0.39 53.89 -41.75
N VAL A 10 -0.78 52.62 -41.94
CA VAL A 10 -2.20 52.26 -42.17
C VAL A 10 -2.99 52.26 -40.86
N THR A 11 -2.33 51.95 -39.73
CA THR A 11 -2.94 52.11 -38.40
C THR A 11 -3.03 53.57 -37.98
N GLU A 12 -2.09 54.43 -38.35
CA GLU A 12 -2.17 55.89 -38.16
C GLU A 12 -3.27 56.49 -39.03
N GLU A 13 -3.42 56.12 -40.31
CA GLU A 13 -4.52 56.63 -41.15
C GLU A 13 -5.90 56.18 -40.65
N ALA A 14 -6.08 54.92 -40.24
CA ALA A 14 -7.36 54.45 -39.70
C ALA A 14 -7.68 55.03 -38.31
N THR A 15 -6.64 55.37 -37.53
CA THR A 15 -6.82 56.07 -36.24
C THR A 15 -6.94 57.59 -36.41
N GLU A 16 -6.36 58.18 -37.45
CA GLU A 16 -6.59 59.56 -37.90
C GLU A 16 -8.00 59.73 -38.43
N GLU A 17 -8.54 58.81 -39.24
CA GLU A 17 -9.94 58.86 -39.68
C GLU A 17 -10.92 58.65 -38.52
N ALA A 18 -10.62 57.74 -37.58
CA ALA A 18 -11.42 57.58 -36.36
C ALA A 18 -11.31 58.79 -35.41
N THR A 19 -10.16 59.48 -35.40
CA THR A 19 -9.99 60.75 -34.66
C THR A 19 -10.51 61.95 -35.42
N GLU A 20 -10.63 61.93 -36.75
CA GLU A 20 -11.32 62.94 -37.57
C GLU A 20 -12.82 62.87 -37.34
N ALA A 21 -13.41 61.67 -37.39
CA ALA A 21 -14.81 61.44 -37.03
C ALA A 21 -15.11 61.86 -35.58
N ALA A 22 -14.15 61.70 -34.66
CA ALA A 22 -14.28 62.16 -33.28
C ALA A 22 -13.90 63.64 -33.07
N THR A 23 -13.15 64.27 -33.98
CA THR A 23 -12.80 65.71 -33.90
C THR A 23 -13.84 66.62 -34.56
N GLU A 24 -14.78 66.07 -35.34
CA GLU A 24 -16.04 66.76 -35.67
C GLU A 24 -16.88 67.09 -34.41
N GLU A 25 -16.60 66.51 -33.24
CA GLU A 25 -17.19 66.91 -31.94
C GLU A 25 -16.82 68.35 -31.50
N LYS A 26 -15.88 69.04 -32.15
CA LYS A 26 -15.51 70.42 -31.79
C LYS A 26 -16.67 71.42 -31.87
N VAL A 27 -17.75 71.12 -32.60
CA VAL A 27 -18.88 72.05 -32.81
C VAL A 27 -19.83 72.09 -31.60
N GLU A 28 -19.81 71.08 -30.73
CA GLU A 28 -20.87 70.89 -29.72
C GLU A 28 -20.64 71.68 -28.43
N GLY A 29 -19.40 72.07 -28.11
CA GLY A 29 -19.12 72.95 -26.95
C GLY A 29 -19.77 74.34 -27.06
N ILE A 30 -20.06 74.78 -28.29
CA ILE A 30 -20.78 76.02 -28.58
C ILE A 30 -22.29 75.77 -28.51
N GLU A 31 -22.80 74.68 -29.08
CA GLU A 31 -24.24 74.35 -29.04
C GLU A 31 -24.73 74.09 -27.60
N GLU A 32 -23.96 73.38 -26.77
CA GLU A 32 -24.29 73.09 -25.36
C GLU A 32 -24.25 74.36 -24.48
N ALA A 33 -23.27 75.24 -24.72
CA ALA A 33 -23.13 76.53 -24.03
C ALA A 33 -24.24 77.54 -24.41
N PHE A 34 -24.86 77.38 -25.59
CA PHE A 34 -25.96 78.22 -26.08
C PHE A 34 -27.29 77.46 -26.19
N SER A 35 -27.47 76.36 -25.44
CA SER A 35 -28.68 75.50 -25.43
C SER A 35 -29.98 76.24 -25.08
N CYS A 36 -29.91 77.41 -24.44
CA CYS A 36 -31.07 78.27 -24.16
C CYS A 36 -31.46 79.20 -25.34
N PHE A 37 -30.61 79.31 -26.38
CA PHE A 37 -30.80 80.18 -27.55
C PHE A 37 -31.01 79.40 -28.85
N LEU A 38 -30.68 78.10 -28.88
CA LEU A 38 -30.92 77.19 -29.99
C LEU A 38 -32.23 76.42 -29.76
N VAL A 39 -33.11 76.36 -30.77
CA VAL A 39 -34.31 75.50 -30.72
C VAL A 39 -33.84 74.04 -30.82
N HIS A 40 -33.74 73.34 -29.68
CA HIS A 40 -33.47 71.90 -29.65
C HIS A 40 -34.54 71.16 -30.48
N ARG A 41 -34.13 70.61 -31.63
CA ARG A 41 -34.92 69.65 -32.39
C ARG A 41 -34.38 68.25 -32.08
N PRO A 42 -35.02 67.48 -31.18
CA PRO A 42 -34.53 66.17 -30.77
C PRO A 42 -34.42 65.16 -31.94
N GLU A 43 -35.17 65.38 -33.02
CA GLU A 43 -35.11 64.58 -34.25
C GLU A 43 -33.78 64.74 -35.00
N LEU A 44 -33.18 65.95 -35.03
CA LEU A 44 -31.91 66.22 -35.70
C LEU A 44 -30.71 65.68 -34.90
N GLU A 45 -30.78 65.70 -33.57
CA GLU A 45 -29.76 65.07 -32.71
C GLU A 45 -29.78 63.54 -32.84
N ALA A 46 -30.96 62.93 -32.92
CA ALA A 46 -31.08 61.50 -33.19
C ALA A 46 -30.52 61.11 -34.57
N GLU A 47 -30.73 61.94 -35.59
CA GLU A 47 -30.21 61.74 -36.94
C GLU A 47 -28.67 61.92 -37.00
N LYS A 48 -28.12 62.92 -36.29
CA LYS A 48 -26.66 63.08 -36.12
C LYS A 48 -26.02 61.86 -35.43
N ILE A 49 -26.62 61.38 -34.33
CA ILE A 49 -26.13 60.20 -33.60
C ILE A 49 -26.20 58.95 -34.49
N GLN A 50 -27.24 58.80 -35.32
CA GLN A 50 -27.33 57.69 -36.29
C GLN A 50 -26.26 57.78 -37.38
N ASN A 51 -25.92 58.98 -37.86
CA ASN A 51 -24.86 59.16 -38.85
C ASN A 51 -23.49 58.81 -38.25
N TRP A 52 -23.17 59.29 -37.05
CA TRP A 52 -21.94 58.91 -36.33
C TRP A 52 -21.86 57.41 -36.06
N GLN A 53 -23.00 56.78 -35.71
CA GLN A 53 -23.07 55.33 -35.57
C GLN A 53 -22.78 54.61 -36.89
N HIS A 54 -23.30 55.10 -38.02
CA HIS A 54 -23.07 54.50 -39.33
C HIS A 54 -21.60 54.62 -39.78
N GLU A 55 -20.97 55.77 -39.54
CA GLU A 55 -19.54 55.98 -39.83
C GLU A 55 -18.66 55.05 -38.98
N LEU A 56 -18.90 55.01 -37.67
CA LEU A 56 -18.19 54.12 -36.74
C LEU A 56 -18.36 52.63 -37.13
N GLN A 57 -19.56 52.23 -37.54
CA GLN A 57 -19.83 50.89 -38.05
C GLN A 57 -19.01 50.58 -39.30
N THR A 58 -18.94 51.53 -40.24
CA THR A 58 -18.18 51.37 -41.49
C THR A 58 -16.68 51.19 -41.20
N VAL A 59 -16.11 51.96 -40.28
CA VAL A 59 -14.71 51.85 -39.85
C VAL A 59 -14.40 50.50 -39.23
N PHE A 60 -15.20 50.03 -38.26
CA PHE A 60 -14.96 48.74 -37.62
C PHE A 60 -15.21 47.53 -38.52
N ILE A 61 -16.10 47.64 -39.51
CA ILE A 61 -16.31 46.62 -40.55
C ILE A 61 -15.11 46.56 -41.51
N ALA A 62 -14.52 47.72 -41.86
CA ALA A 62 -13.34 47.80 -42.72
C ALA A 62 -12.06 47.33 -42.02
N THR A 63 -12.01 47.41 -40.69
CA THR A 63 -10.84 47.02 -39.89
C THR A 63 -10.71 45.49 -39.74
N PRO A 64 -9.53 44.89 -40.00
CA PRO A 64 -9.31 43.45 -39.79
C PRO A 64 -9.50 43.03 -38.33
N SER A 65 -10.01 41.81 -38.10
CA SER A 65 -10.32 41.29 -36.76
C SER A 65 -9.16 41.33 -35.75
N GLU A 66 -7.90 41.30 -36.21
CA GLU A 66 -6.71 41.38 -35.35
C GLU A 66 -6.45 42.79 -34.81
N HIS A 67 -6.91 43.82 -35.51
CA HIS A 67 -6.72 45.24 -35.15
C HIS A 67 -7.96 45.86 -34.47
N GLN A 68 -9.12 45.19 -34.56
CA GLN A 68 -10.34 45.62 -33.89
C GLN A 68 -10.17 45.73 -32.36
N GLU A 69 -9.38 44.84 -31.74
CA GLU A 69 -9.10 44.90 -30.30
C GLU A 69 -8.32 46.16 -29.91
N ALA A 70 -7.28 46.51 -30.69
CA ALA A 70 -6.49 47.72 -30.48
C ALA A 70 -7.35 48.99 -30.65
N GLY A 71 -8.21 49.02 -31.67
CA GLY A 71 -9.16 50.11 -31.89
C GLY A 71 -10.13 50.31 -30.72
N VAL A 72 -10.69 49.23 -30.18
CA VAL A 72 -11.56 49.31 -28.98
C VAL A 72 -10.79 49.79 -27.75
N ARG A 73 -9.53 49.37 -27.55
CA ARG A 73 -8.71 49.87 -26.43
C ARG A 73 -8.45 51.37 -26.52
N GLN A 74 -8.10 51.87 -27.71
CA GLN A 74 -7.86 53.30 -27.93
C GLN A 74 -9.14 54.12 -27.76
N TYR A 75 -10.26 53.60 -28.26
CA TYR A 75 -11.59 54.19 -28.04
C TYR A 75 -11.92 54.34 -26.56
N LEU A 76 -11.66 53.30 -25.75
CA LEU A 76 -11.88 53.34 -24.29
C LEU A 76 -10.94 54.33 -23.58
N VAL A 77 -9.69 54.45 -24.02
CA VAL A 77 -8.71 55.42 -23.47
C VAL A 77 -9.14 56.85 -23.75
N MET A 78 -9.74 57.11 -24.92
CA MET A 78 -10.32 58.40 -25.29
C MET A 78 -11.58 58.69 -24.48
N ALA A 79 -12.51 57.74 -24.39
CA ALA A 79 -13.73 57.87 -23.59
C ALA A 79 -13.42 58.19 -22.11
N ALA A 80 -12.38 57.57 -21.53
CA ALA A 80 -11.93 57.84 -20.17
C ALA A 80 -11.32 59.23 -19.96
N GLY A 81 -10.96 59.95 -21.03
CA GLY A 81 -10.46 61.32 -20.97
C GLY A 81 -11.57 62.38 -20.98
N MET A 82 -12.83 61.98 -21.20
CA MET A 82 -13.97 62.89 -21.31
C MET A 82 -14.45 63.33 -19.92
N THR A 83 -14.67 64.64 -19.76
CA THR A 83 -15.18 65.23 -18.50
C THR A 83 -16.70 65.38 -18.49
N ASN A 84 -17.37 65.30 -19.64
CA ASN A 84 -18.82 65.40 -19.76
C ASN A 84 -19.50 64.02 -19.65
N SER A 85 -20.34 63.83 -18.63
CA SER A 85 -21.07 62.58 -18.38
C SER A 85 -22.07 62.20 -19.47
N SER A 86 -22.68 63.18 -20.16
CA SER A 86 -23.64 62.92 -21.24
C SER A 86 -22.95 62.34 -22.47
N ARG A 87 -21.81 62.91 -22.85
CA ARG A 87 -20.98 62.45 -23.97
C ARG A 87 -20.37 61.09 -23.69
N LEU A 88 -19.85 60.87 -22.49
CA LEU A 88 -19.35 59.56 -22.09
C LEU A 88 -20.42 58.45 -22.24
N LYS A 89 -21.65 58.73 -21.81
CA LYS A 89 -22.78 57.81 -21.94
C LYS A 89 -23.15 57.57 -23.41
N MET A 90 -23.10 58.61 -24.25
CA MET A 90 -23.31 58.50 -25.69
C MET A 90 -22.27 57.59 -26.34
N LEU A 91 -20.97 57.81 -26.08
CA LEU A 91 -19.87 57.00 -26.62
C LEU A 91 -19.99 55.52 -26.23
N LEU A 92 -20.27 55.23 -24.96
CA LEU A 92 -20.45 53.84 -24.52
C LEU A 92 -21.74 53.20 -25.06
N SER A 93 -22.79 53.98 -25.33
CA SER A 93 -24.00 53.50 -26.00
C SER A 93 -23.81 53.21 -27.49
N MET A 94 -22.89 53.92 -28.16
CA MET A 94 -22.48 53.59 -29.53
C MET A 94 -21.74 52.25 -29.56
N LEU A 95 -20.84 52.02 -28.60
CA LEU A 95 -20.14 50.74 -28.44
C LEU A 95 -21.11 49.59 -28.14
N GLU A 96 -22.16 49.82 -27.35
CA GLU A 96 -23.25 48.86 -27.15
C GLU A 96 -23.94 48.49 -28.47
N THR A 97 -24.26 49.49 -29.29
CA THR A 97 -24.96 49.31 -30.56
C THR A 97 -24.11 48.51 -31.55
N LEU A 98 -22.78 48.71 -31.57
CA LEU A 98 -21.85 47.91 -32.37
C LEU A 98 -21.86 46.41 -31.98
N VAL A 99 -21.98 46.12 -30.69
CA VAL A 99 -22.07 44.74 -30.20
C VAL A 99 -23.42 44.11 -30.52
N LEU A 100 -24.52 44.85 -30.34
CA LEU A 100 -25.87 44.39 -30.69
C LEU A 100 -26.03 44.09 -32.19
N ASN A 101 -25.34 44.86 -33.03
CA ASN A 101 -25.32 44.65 -34.48
C ASN A 101 -24.33 43.56 -34.93
N ASN A 102 -23.69 42.83 -34.00
CA ASN A 102 -22.70 41.77 -34.25
C ASN A 102 -21.43 42.21 -35.02
N ILE A 103 -21.09 43.49 -34.98
CA ILE A 103 -19.86 44.02 -35.61
C ILE A 103 -18.65 43.74 -34.72
N LEU A 104 -18.82 43.88 -33.40
CA LEU A 104 -17.79 43.59 -32.41
C LEU A 104 -18.21 42.42 -31.50
N PRO A 105 -17.31 41.45 -31.21
CA PRO A 105 -17.60 40.40 -30.25
C PRO A 105 -17.79 40.97 -28.83
N ALA A 106 -18.93 40.65 -28.19
CA ALA A 106 -19.24 41.08 -26.82
C ALA A 106 -18.14 40.73 -25.80
N ARG A 107 -17.47 39.58 -26.02
CA ARG A 107 -16.37 39.11 -25.17
C ARG A 107 -15.16 40.03 -25.24
N MET A 108 -14.72 40.36 -26.45
CA MET A 108 -13.56 41.21 -26.69
C MET A 108 -13.76 42.58 -26.07
N VAL A 109 -14.97 43.15 -26.22
CA VAL A 109 -15.32 44.45 -25.62
C VAL A 109 -15.27 44.39 -24.09
N CYS A 110 -15.88 43.37 -23.46
CA CYS A 110 -15.82 43.20 -22.01
C CYS A 110 -14.39 43.02 -21.48
N GLU A 111 -13.56 42.22 -22.16
CA GLU A 111 -12.15 41.99 -21.79
C GLU A 111 -11.33 43.28 -21.94
N CYS A 112 -11.52 44.05 -23.00
CA CYS A 112 -10.86 45.35 -23.20
C CYS A 112 -11.24 46.39 -22.14
N ILE A 113 -12.53 46.45 -21.75
CA ILE A 113 -12.98 47.33 -20.66
C ILE A 113 -12.28 46.95 -19.36
N LEU A 114 -12.29 45.66 -18.99
CA LEU A 114 -11.69 45.20 -17.75
C LEU A 114 -10.15 45.29 -17.74
N ALA A 115 -9.50 45.24 -18.89
CA ALA A 115 -8.05 45.42 -19.04
C ALA A 115 -7.62 46.91 -19.07
N CYS A 116 -8.55 47.85 -19.24
CA CYS A 116 -8.23 49.27 -19.32
C CYS A 116 -7.58 49.80 -18.02
N GLU A 117 -6.41 50.42 -18.11
CA GLU A 117 -5.70 50.99 -16.95
C GLU A 117 -6.43 52.18 -16.33
N LYS A 118 -7.18 52.93 -17.16
CA LYS A 118 -7.98 54.08 -16.73
C LYS A 118 -9.27 53.67 -16.01
N LEU A 119 -9.67 52.39 -16.03
CA LEU A 119 -10.80 51.89 -15.25
C LEU A 119 -10.45 51.84 -13.75
N GLN A 120 -10.55 52.99 -13.10
CA GLN A 120 -10.26 53.21 -11.68
C GLN A 120 -11.49 53.76 -10.96
N TYR A 121 -11.72 53.34 -9.72
CA TYR A 121 -12.90 53.77 -8.95
C TYR A 121 -12.95 55.29 -8.68
N LEU A 122 -11.80 55.97 -8.74
CA LEU A 122 -11.69 57.42 -8.62
C LEU A 122 -12.35 58.16 -9.80
N GLN A 123 -12.39 57.54 -10.98
CA GLN A 123 -13.12 58.04 -12.15
C GLN A 123 -14.55 57.51 -12.11
N GLY A 124 -15.40 58.14 -11.29
CA GLY A 124 -16.73 57.66 -10.96
C GLY A 124 -17.65 57.43 -12.17
N ASP A 125 -17.76 58.41 -13.06
CA ASP A 125 -18.69 58.34 -14.20
C ASP A 125 -18.23 57.30 -15.24
N PHE A 126 -16.93 57.27 -15.56
CA PHE A 126 -16.33 56.28 -16.45
C PHE A 126 -16.53 54.85 -15.92
N TRP A 127 -16.32 54.65 -14.62
CA TRP A 127 -16.51 53.37 -13.97
C TRP A 127 -17.97 52.88 -14.07
N VAL A 128 -18.93 53.72 -13.69
CA VAL A 128 -20.35 53.35 -13.67
C VAL A 128 -20.85 52.98 -15.06
N GLU A 129 -20.54 53.79 -16.07
CA GLU A 129 -21.00 53.52 -17.44
C GLU A 129 -20.31 52.28 -18.05
N CYS A 130 -19.04 52.02 -17.75
CA CYS A 130 -18.36 50.79 -18.18
C CYS A 130 -19.03 49.52 -17.63
N PHE A 131 -19.36 49.48 -16.33
CA PHE A 131 -20.03 48.31 -15.74
C PHE A 131 -21.49 48.20 -16.19
N ASN A 132 -22.19 49.31 -16.44
CA ASN A 132 -23.52 49.29 -17.05
C ASN A 132 -23.48 48.72 -18.48
N LEU A 133 -22.46 49.07 -19.28
CA LEU A 133 -22.25 48.51 -20.61
C LEU A 133 -22.02 46.99 -20.54
N ILE A 134 -21.08 46.54 -19.69
CA ILE A 134 -20.83 45.10 -19.46
C ILE A 134 -22.14 44.38 -19.11
N ARG A 135 -22.96 44.93 -18.20
CA ARG A 135 -24.24 44.34 -17.80
C ARG A 135 -25.20 44.09 -18.98
N ARG A 136 -25.19 44.95 -20.00
CA ARG A 136 -26.09 44.84 -21.16
C ARG A 136 -25.58 43.82 -22.18
N ILE A 137 -24.28 43.80 -22.44
CA ILE A 137 -23.70 42.98 -23.52
C ILE A 137 -23.25 41.58 -23.08
N ILE A 138 -23.05 41.33 -21.77
CA ILE A 138 -22.51 40.06 -21.26
C ILE A 138 -23.35 38.82 -21.63
N GLY A 139 -24.63 39.00 -21.96
CA GLY A 139 -25.50 37.92 -22.47
C GLY A 139 -25.04 37.31 -23.80
N GLY A 140 -24.25 38.05 -24.59
CA GLY A 140 -23.68 37.57 -25.85
C GLY A 140 -22.32 36.85 -25.71
N VAL A 141 -21.85 36.62 -24.48
CA VAL A 141 -20.53 36.01 -24.21
C VAL A 141 -20.68 34.52 -23.89
N ASP A 142 -19.75 33.69 -24.36
CA ASP A 142 -19.73 32.27 -24.05
C ASP A 142 -19.45 32.01 -22.55
N TYR A 143 -19.94 30.89 -22.01
CA TYR A 143 -19.83 30.60 -20.57
C TYR A 143 -18.39 30.56 -20.03
N LYS A 144 -17.37 30.28 -20.87
CA LYS A 144 -15.96 30.35 -20.46
C LYS A 144 -15.49 31.80 -20.43
N GLY A 145 -15.88 32.62 -21.41
CA GLY A 145 -15.64 34.06 -21.40
C GLY A 145 -16.28 34.76 -20.19
N VAL A 146 -17.53 34.44 -19.86
CA VAL A 146 -18.22 35.00 -18.67
C VAL A 146 -17.45 34.68 -17.38
N ARG A 147 -16.84 33.49 -17.28
CA ARG A 147 -15.98 33.13 -16.14
C ARG A 147 -14.74 34.02 -16.02
N GLU A 148 -14.09 34.37 -17.12
CA GLU A 148 -12.94 35.27 -17.11
C GLU A 148 -13.35 36.71 -16.80
N ILE A 149 -14.47 37.18 -17.37
CA ILE A 149 -15.06 38.50 -17.04
C ILE A 149 -15.37 38.58 -15.55
N MET A 150 -15.96 37.54 -14.95
CA MET A 150 -16.23 37.47 -13.52
C MET A 150 -14.94 37.61 -12.68
N LYS A 151 -13.82 37.01 -13.10
CA LYS A 151 -12.52 37.19 -12.41
C LYS A 151 -12.05 38.64 -12.51
N GLY A 152 -12.11 39.25 -13.69
CA GLY A 152 -11.75 40.65 -13.88
C GLY A 152 -12.62 41.60 -13.06
N CYS A 153 -13.94 41.37 -12.98
CA CYS A 153 -14.84 42.12 -12.10
C CYS A 153 -14.41 42.01 -10.62
N ARG A 154 -13.97 40.83 -10.17
CA ARG A 154 -13.50 40.61 -8.81
C ARG A 154 -12.17 41.30 -8.51
N GLU A 155 -11.22 41.27 -9.45
CA GLU A 155 -9.95 41.99 -9.32
C GLU A 155 -10.19 43.49 -9.20
N ARG A 156 -11.09 44.03 -10.04
CA ARG A 156 -11.53 45.43 -9.95
C ARG A 156 -12.24 45.74 -8.64
N ALA A 157 -13.04 44.82 -8.09
CA ALA A 157 -13.67 44.97 -6.77
C ALA A 157 -12.65 45.20 -5.65
N GLN A 158 -11.48 44.55 -5.71
CA GLN A 158 -10.42 44.68 -4.70
C GLN A 158 -9.71 46.03 -4.73
N THR A 159 -9.81 46.78 -5.84
CA THR A 159 -9.21 48.13 -5.95
C THR A 159 -9.96 49.18 -5.13
N ILE A 160 -11.21 48.90 -4.74
CA ILE A 160 -12.04 49.79 -3.94
C ILE A 160 -11.64 49.69 -2.46
N PRO A 161 -11.39 50.82 -1.76
CA PRO A 161 -11.02 50.79 -0.34
C PRO A 161 -12.15 50.26 0.55
N SER A 162 -11.78 49.60 1.65
CA SER A 162 -12.75 49.01 2.60
C SER A 162 -13.57 50.05 3.37
N ILE A 163 -13.04 51.26 3.56
CA ILE A 163 -13.70 52.41 4.18
C ILE A 163 -14.23 53.31 3.05
N LEU A 164 -15.55 53.39 2.92
CA LEU A 164 -16.19 54.11 1.82
C LEU A 164 -16.73 55.48 2.26
N ASN A 165 -16.50 56.48 1.42
CA ASN A 165 -17.26 57.73 1.42
C ASN A 165 -18.58 57.52 0.67
N ALA A 166 -19.65 58.22 1.07
CA ALA A 166 -20.97 58.10 0.43
C ALA A 166 -20.96 58.37 -1.09
N SER A 167 -19.98 59.13 -1.58
CA SER A 167 -19.77 59.44 -3.00
C SER A 167 -19.28 58.27 -3.86
N VAL A 168 -18.77 57.19 -3.27
CA VAL A 168 -18.21 56.02 -3.99
C VAL A 168 -19.24 54.86 -4.09
N LEU A 169 -20.42 55.03 -3.48
CA LEU A 169 -21.47 54.02 -3.45
C LEU A 169 -22.06 53.68 -4.84
N PRO A 170 -22.30 54.64 -5.76
CA PRO A 170 -22.79 54.34 -7.11
C PRO A 170 -21.85 53.44 -7.91
N GLN A 171 -20.54 53.66 -7.81
CA GLN A 171 -19.49 52.87 -8.48
C GLN A 171 -19.53 51.41 -8.02
N LEU A 172 -19.68 51.20 -6.71
CA LEU A 172 -19.79 49.86 -6.14
C LEU A 172 -21.09 49.15 -6.57
N ARG A 173 -22.21 49.89 -6.64
CA ARG A 173 -23.50 49.33 -7.10
C ARG A 173 -23.45 48.90 -8.56
N ALA A 174 -22.80 49.66 -9.44
CA ALA A 174 -22.66 49.30 -10.85
C ALA A 174 -21.93 47.94 -11.02
N LEU A 175 -20.87 47.73 -10.23
CA LEU A 175 -20.15 46.46 -10.18
C LEU A 175 -20.98 45.33 -9.55
N GLU A 176 -21.67 45.60 -8.44
CA GLU A 176 -22.56 44.65 -7.75
C GLU A 176 -23.65 44.13 -8.71
N ASN A 177 -24.26 45.00 -9.50
CA ASN A 177 -25.29 44.64 -10.48
C ASN A 177 -24.78 43.67 -11.58
N VAL A 178 -23.54 43.84 -12.02
CA VAL A 178 -22.92 42.92 -13.00
C VAL A 178 -22.70 41.55 -12.37
N ILE A 179 -22.14 41.51 -11.15
CA ILE A 179 -21.87 40.26 -10.43
C ILE A 179 -23.19 39.54 -10.10
N GLU A 180 -24.21 40.27 -9.65
CA GLU A 180 -25.53 39.70 -9.37
C GLU A 180 -26.15 39.06 -10.62
N TYR A 181 -26.01 39.71 -11.79
CA TYR A 181 -26.49 39.14 -13.05
C TYR A 181 -25.71 37.90 -13.50
N ILE A 182 -24.38 37.88 -13.30
CA ILE A 182 -23.56 36.68 -13.54
C ILE A 182 -24.01 35.52 -12.63
N PHE A 183 -24.45 35.83 -11.40
CA PHE A 183 -24.83 34.85 -10.38
C PHE A 183 -26.30 34.43 -10.49
N ASP A 184 -27.09 35.13 -11.31
CA ASP A 184 -28.49 34.77 -11.53
C ASP A 184 -28.60 33.44 -12.27
N ARG A 185 -29.18 32.45 -11.58
CA ARG A 185 -29.41 31.10 -12.11
C ARG A 185 -30.42 31.11 -13.25
N ASN A 186 -31.33 32.08 -13.28
CA ASN A 186 -32.33 32.21 -14.35
C ASN A 186 -31.72 32.81 -15.63
N ALA A 187 -30.75 33.71 -15.48
CA ALA A 187 -30.00 34.26 -16.62
C ALA A 187 -29.12 33.19 -17.30
N CYS A 188 -28.70 32.16 -16.55
CA CYS A 188 -28.01 30.96 -17.08
C CYS A 188 -26.76 31.27 -17.92
N LEU A 189 -26.03 32.35 -17.59
CA LEU A 189 -24.83 32.78 -18.33
C LEU A 189 -23.66 31.80 -18.21
N LEU A 190 -23.54 31.11 -17.08
CA LEU A 190 -22.60 30.00 -16.88
C LEU A 190 -23.10 29.01 -15.81
N PRO A 191 -22.62 27.76 -15.83
CA PRO A 191 -22.95 26.79 -14.79
C PRO A 191 -22.53 27.30 -13.39
N GLY A 192 -23.46 27.34 -12.44
CA GLY A 192 -23.18 27.83 -11.09
C GLY A 192 -22.04 27.09 -10.37
N TYR A 193 -21.75 25.83 -10.75
CA TYR A 193 -20.60 25.08 -10.24
C TYR A 193 -19.26 25.76 -10.57
N PHE A 194 -19.13 26.39 -11.75
CA PHE A 194 -17.92 27.15 -12.10
C PHE A 194 -17.79 28.42 -11.26
N ILE A 195 -18.90 29.11 -10.99
CA ILE A 195 -18.92 30.27 -10.11
C ILE A 195 -18.40 29.87 -8.71
N VAL A 196 -18.98 28.83 -8.09
CA VAL A 196 -18.53 28.37 -6.75
C VAL A 196 -17.09 27.90 -6.77
N ASN A 197 -16.66 27.15 -7.78
CA ASN A 197 -15.28 26.68 -7.87
C ASN A 197 -14.28 27.84 -7.90
N GLU A 198 -14.56 28.91 -8.64
CA GLU A 198 -13.69 30.09 -8.71
C GLU A 198 -13.74 30.96 -7.45
N ILE A 199 -14.89 31.03 -6.77
CA ILE A 199 -15.01 31.71 -5.47
C ILE A 199 -14.19 30.95 -4.43
N GLN A 200 -14.40 29.64 -4.28
CA GLN A 200 -13.73 28.81 -3.28
C GLN A 200 -12.21 28.72 -3.50
N LYS A 201 -11.74 28.73 -4.76
CA LYS A 201 -10.30 28.80 -5.06
C LYS A 201 -9.65 30.08 -4.55
N ALA A 202 -10.34 31.20 -4.71
CA ALA A 202 -9.75 32.50 -4.41
C ALA A 202 -10.00 32.97 -2.97
N TYR A 203 -11.11 32.52 -2.38
CA TYR A 203 -11.54 32.85 -1.02
C TYR A 203 -11.82 31.55 -0.23
N PRO A 204 -10.77 30.73 0.04
CA PRO A 204 -10.94 29.54 0.84
C PRO A 204 -11.48 29.89 2.24
N ASP A 205 -12.30 28.99 2.80
CA ASP A 205 -12.93 29.13 4.12
C ASP A 205 -13.85 30.35 4.30
N ASN A 206 -14.37 30.94 3.22
CA ASN A 206 -15.22 32.15 3.26
C ASN A 206 -14.51 33.35 3.93
N LYS A 207 -13.19 33.42 3.83
CA LYS A 207 -12.36 34.51 4.38
C LYS A 207 -11.87 35.42 3.24
N ASN A 208 -11.55 36.67 3.59
CA ASN A 208 -10.93 37.66 2.68
C ASN A 208 -11.77 37.96 1.43
N TRP A 209 -13.08 38.13 1.59
CA TRP A 209 -13.98 38.57 0.52
C TRP A 209 -13.43 39.81 -0.22
N PRO A 210 -13.67 39.93 -1.54
CA PRO A 210 -13.14 41.04 -2.33
C PRO A 210 -13.57 42.40 -1.80
N HIS A 211 -14.81 42.48 -1.29
CA HIS A 211 -15.35 43.66 -0.63
C HIS A 211 -16.48 43.24 0.32
N TRP A 212 -16.63 43.91 1.47
CA TRP A 212 -17.64 43.56 2.48
C TRP A 212 -19.07 43.61 1.94
N LYS A 213 -19.35 44.51 1.00
CA LYS A 213 -20.66 44.64 0.34
C LYS A 213 -21.03 43.41 -0.49
N LEU A 214 -20.07 42.79 -1.16
CA LEU A 214 -20.27 41.59 -1.97
C LEU A 214 -20.33 40.31 -1.12
N ALA A 215 -19.93 40.37 0.15
CA ALA A 215 -19.80 39.19 1.01
C ALA A 215 -21.12 38.42 1.15
N HIS A 216 -22.26 39.11 1.28
CA HIS A 216 -23.57 38.44 1.37
C HIS A 216 -23.93 37.69 0.09
N LEU A 217 -23.75 38.32 -1.09
CA LEU A 217 -24.02 37.70 -2.39
C LEU A 217 -23.12 36.47 -2.61
N LEU A 218 -21.82 36.59 -2.36
CA LEU A 218 -20.88 35.49 -2.54
C LEU A 218 -21.13 34.34 -1.55
N SER A 219 -21.33 34.65 -0.26
CA SER A 219 -21.56 33.65 0.77
C SER A 219 -22.88 32.90 0.59
N SER A 220 -23.99 33.60 0.29
CA SER A 220 -25.29 32.97 0.01
C SER A 220 -25.25 32.07 -1.22
N PHE A 221 -24.52 32.49 -2.27
CA PHE A 221 -24.35 31.66 -3.46
C PHE A 221 -23.53 30.40 -3.17
N VAL A 222 -22.43 30.51 -2.43
CA VAL A 222 -21.64 29.34 -1.98
C VAL A 222 -22.50 28.41 -1.11
N GLU A 223 -23.25 28.96 -0.15
CA GLU A 223 -24.10 28.20 0.76
C GLU A 223 -25.17 27.37 0.03
N SER A 224 -25.68 27.86 -1.09
CA SER A 224 -26.64 27.11 -1.92
C SER A 224 -26.09 25.78 -2.47
N PHE A 225 -24.77 25.56 -2.47
CA PHE A 225 -24.14 24.31 -2.87
C PHE A 225 -23.86 23.35 -1.71
N ARG A 226 -24.25 23.68 -0.47
CA ARG A 226 -24.08 22.79 0.69
C ARG A 226 -24.78 21.45 0.49
N SER A 227 -25.98 21.42 -0.07
CA SER A 227 -26.70 20.17 -0.37
C SER A 227 -25.93 19.30 -1.38
N THR A 228 -25.31 19.91 -2.39
CA THR A 228 -24.47 19.21 -3.37
C THR A 228 -23.22 18.63 -2.70
N ALA A 229 -22.58 19.38 -1.80
CA ALA A 229 -21.46 18.88 -1.00
C ALA A 229 -21.86 17.66 -0.15
N GLN A 230 -23.05 17.69 0.45
CA GLN A 230 -23.59 16.57 1.22
C GLN A 230 -23.84 15.33 0.36
N MET A 231 -24.36 15.49 -0.87
CA MET A 231 -24.60 14.36 -1.78
C MET A 231 -23.33 13.59 -2.16
N VAL A 232 -22.19 14.27 -2.23
CA VAL A 232 -20.90 13.66 -2.59
C VAL A 232 -20.02 13.33 -1.36
N SER A 233 -20.56 13.47 -0.16
CA SER A 233 -19.86 13.23 1.10
C SER A 233 -20.41 12.00 1.82
N ILE A 234 -19.56 11.30 2.54
CA ILE A 234 -19.96 10.17 3.38
C ILE A 234 -20.39 10.71 4.75
N ILE A 235 -21.61 10.41 5.17
CA ILE A 235 -22.13 10.80 6.50
C ILE A 235 -21.22 10.22 7.60
N GLY A 236 -20.70 11.10 8.46
CA GLY A 236 -19.84 10.75 9.59
C GLY A 236 -18.48 10.17 9.21
N HIS A 237 -17.94 10.47 8.01
CA HIS A 237 -16.71 9.87 7.51
C HIS A 237 -15.52 10.00 8.47
N SER A 238 -15.35 11.17 9.09
CA SER A 238 -14.33 11.50 10.11
C SER A 238 -14.33 10.54 11.31
N LEU A 239 -15.48 9.95 11.63
CA LEU A 239 -15.67 9.04 12.77
C LEU A 239 -15.57 7.56 12.39
N LYS A 240 -15.68 7.23 11.11
CA LYS A 240 -15.55 5.84 10.66
C LYS A 240 -14.12 5.36 10.83
N ARG A 241 -13.96 4.08 11.18
CA ARG A 241 -12.66 3.44 11.37
C ARG A 241 -12.61 2.14 10.58
N PRO A 242 -11.53 1.87 9.84
CA PRO A 242 -11.37 0.60 9.14
C PRO A 242 -10.94 -0.51 10.12
N VAL A 243 -11.16 -1.77 9.74
CA VAL A 243 -10.43 -2.88 10.34
C VAL A 243 -9.06 -2.96 9.66
N VAL A 244 -7.97 -3.24 10.37
CA VAL A 244 -6.66 -3.39 9.72
C VAL A 244 -6.46 -4.85 9.36
N GLU A 245 -6.38 -5.16 8.07
CA GLU A 245 -6.09 -6.51 7.59
C GLU A 245 -4.57 -6.71 7.40
N HIS A 246 -4.09 -7.91 7.73
CA HIS A 246 -2.67 -8.28 7.58
C HIS A 246 -2.23 -8.38 6.10
N SER A 247 -3.18 -8.52 5.18
CA SER A 247 -2.99 -8.85 3.77
C SER A 247 -2.67 -7.67 2.88
N GLY A 248 -2.79 -6.45 3.43
CA GLY A 248 -2.94 -5.25 2.63
C GLY A 248 -4.30 -5.23 1.91
N TYR A 249 -4.78 -4.03 1.62
CA TYR A 249 -6.03 -3.83 0.91
C TYR A 249 -5.77 -3.67 -0.60
N ALA A 250 -6.72 -4.10 -1.43
CA ALA A 250 -6.74 -3.70 -2.83
C ALA A 250 -6.93 -2.18 -2.93
N ASP A 251 -6.28 -1.52 -3.91
CA ASP A 251 -6.23 -0.06 -4.02
C ASP A 251 -7.61 0.62 -3.98
N HIS A 252 -8.64 -0.05 -4.50
CA HIS A 252 -10.01 0.47 -4.51
C HIS A 252 -10.67 0.51 -3.12
N LEU A 253 -10.32 -0.42 -2.22
CA LEU A 253 -10.81 -0.46 -0.83
C LEU A 253 -10.13 0.59 0.06
N ILE A 254 -8.93 1.04 -0.33
CA ILE A 254 -8.16 2.06 0.41
C ILE A 254 -8.60 3.48 0.05
N ASN A 255 -9.18 3.70 -1.14
CA ASN A 255 -9.52 5.03 -1.63
C ASN A 255 -10.33 5.91 -0.65
N PRO A 256 -11.32 5.41 0.11
CA PRO A 256 -12.02 6.22 1.12
C PRO A 256 -11.09 6.71 2.24
N TRP A 257 -10.04 5.95 2.55
CA TRP A 257 -9.11 6.20 3.64
C TRP A 257 -7.83 6.93 3.19
N LYS A 258 -7.73 7.32 1.91
CA LYS A 258 -6.59 8.06 1.40
C LYS A 258 -6.55 9.47 2.00
N LEU A 259 -5.37 9.84 2.46
CA LEU A 259 -5.07 11.13 3.06
C LEU A 259 -3.96 11.80 2.26
N ASP A 260 -4.03 13.12 2.15
CA ASP A 260 -2.92 13.90 1.62
C ASP A 260 -1.71 13.81 2.59
N PRO A 261 -0.52 13.38 2.13
CA PRO A 261 0.64 13.19 3.01
C PRO A 261 1.17 14.49 3.63
N ALA A 262 0.84 15.66 3.07
CA ALA A 262 1.26 16.94 3.63
C ALA A 262 0.27 17.47 4.68
N THR A 263 -1.04 17.40 4.41
CA THR A 263 -2.07 18.01 5.28
C THR A 263 -2.86 17.02 6.13
N LEU A 264 -2.75 15.71 5.88
CA LEU A 264 -3.59 14.65 6.45
C LEU A 264 -5.10 14.84 6.22
N LYS A 265 -5.49 15.65 5.24
CA LYS A 265 -6.90 15.84 4.89
C LYS A 265 -7.37 14.77 3.91
N PHE A 266 -8.66 14.51 3.89
CA PHE A 266 -9.26 13.67 2.86
C PHE A 266 -9.08 14.31 1.48
N THR A 267 -8.86 13.48 0.45
CA THR A 267 -8.88 13.95 -0.94
C THR A 267 -10.32 14.11 -1.42
N LEU A 268 -10.87 15.32 -1.24
CA LEU A 268 -12.24 15.65 -1.63
C LEU A 268 -12.34 16.02 -3.13
N LYS A 269 -13.51 15.78 -3.73
CA LYS A 269 -13.74 15.98 -5.17
C LYS A 269 -14.25 17.38 -5.46
N GLY A 270 -13.36 18.27 -5.93
CA GLY A 270 -13.70 19.63 -6.31
C GLY A 270 -13.80 20.58 -5.11
N ASN A 271 -14.05 21.86 -5.38
CA ASN A 271 -14.06 22.92 -4.36
C ASN A 271 -15.49 23.27 -3.97
N LEU A 272 -16.12 22.37 -3.22
CA LEU A 272 -17.47 22.55 -2.68
C LEU A 272 -17.41 22.99 -1.21
N PRO A 273 -18.48 23.60 -0.67
CA PRO A 273 -18.59 23.96 0.74
C PRO A 273 -18.82 22.71 1.60
N TYR A 274 -17.77 21.90 1.75
CA TYR A 274 -17.78 20.70 2.58
C TYR A 274 -17.91 21.01 4.06
N ASP A 275 -18.40 20.04 4.82
CA ASP A 275 -18.42 20.14 6.27
C ASP A 275 -17.00 20.37 6.84
N PRO A 276 -16.87 21.24 7.86
CA PRO A 276 -15.57 21.61 8.42
C PRO A 276 -14.82 20.42 9.02
N GLU A 277 -15.50 19.33 9.39
CA GLU A 277 -14.86 18.11 9.86
C GLU A 277 -14.05 17.39 8.78
N LEU A 278 -14.50 17.41 7.53
CA LEU A 278 -13.82 16.77 6.39
C LEU A 278 -12.60 17.56 5.94
N LEU A 279 -12.61 18.87 6.18
CA LEU A 279 -11.53 19.81 5.84
C LEU A 279 -10.43 19.86 6.90
N LYS A 280 -10.64 19.26 8.08
CA LYS A 280 -9.64 19.13 9.14
C LYS A 280 -8.68 17.96 8.88
N PRO A 281 -7.44 18.02 9.39
CA PRO A 281 -6.52 16.89 9.35
C PRO A 281 -7.08 15.70 10.13
N GLN A 282 -7.06 14.52 9.53
CA GLN A 282 -7.63 13.28 10.09
C GLN A 282 -6.62 12.53 10.97
N THR A 283 -6.07 13.21 11.97
CA THR A 283 -5.03 12.66 12.86
C THR A 283 -5.53 11.46 13.66
N GLY A 284 -6.78 11.51 14.15
CA GLY A 284 -7.39 10.41 14.91
C GLY A 284 -7.58 9.13 14.10
N LEU A 285 -7.82 9.22 12.79
CA LEU A 285 -7.88 8.07 11.90
C LEU A 285 -6.50 7.44 11.73
N LEU A 286 -5.49 8.25 11.38
CA LEU A 286 -4.12 7.77 11.18
C LEU A 286 -3.55 7.15 12.47
N ARG A 287 -3.78 7.78 13.63
CA ARG A 287 -3.34 7.27 14.93
C ARG A 287 -3.97 5.91 15.25
N TYR A 288 -5.28 5.78 15.04
CA TYR A 288 -5.98 4.50 15.24
C TYR A 288 -5.38 3.39 14.38
N VAL A 289 -5.06 3.66 13.10
CA VAL A 289 -4.44 2.66 12.21
C VAL A 289 -3.02 2.33 12.66
N LEU A 290 -2.22 3.33 13.05
CA LEU A 290 -0.86 3.14 13.56
C LEU A 290 -0.82 2.28 14.83
N GLU A 291 -1.84 2.36 15.69
CA GLU A 291 -1.96 1.52 16.90
C GLU A 291 -2.18 0.04 16.60
N GLN A 292 -2.70 -0.32 15.42
CA GLN A 292 -2.98 -1.72 15.09
C GLN A 292 -1.73 -2.48 14.62
N PRO A 293 -1.54 -3.75 15.04
CA PRO A 293 -0.53 -4.63 14.47
C PRO A 293 -0.68 -4.80 12.95
N TYR A 294 0.44 -5.04 12.25
CA TYR A 294 0.49 -5.24 10.79
C TYR A 294 -0.04 -4.08 9.92
N SER A 295 -0.25 -2.89 10.49
CA SER A 295 -0.81 -1.73 9.78
C SER A 295 0.12 -1.03 8.78
N ARG A 296 1.41 -1.42 8.71
CA ARG A 296 2.45 -0.74 7.92
C ARG A 296 2.06 -0.53 6.46
N ASP A 297 1.58 -1.59 5.80
CA ASP A 297 1.21 -1.52 4.38
C ASP A 297 -0.03 -0.65 4.17
N MET A 298 -1.00 -0.70 5.11
CA MET A 298 -2.17 0.18 5.07
C MET A 298 -1.79 1.65 5.24
N VAL A 299 -0.92 1.98 6.19
CA VAL A 299 -0.43 3.35 6.40
C VAL A 299 0.29 3.86 5.16
N CYS A 300 1.15 3.03 4.56
CA CYS A 300 1.83 3.36 3.31
C CYS A 300 0.80 3.65 2.20
N SER A 301 -0.23 2.82 2.03
CA SER A 301 -1.24 3.04 0.99
C SER A 301 -2.17 4.23 1.26
N MET A 302 -2.49 4.51 2.53
CA MET A 302 -3.30 5.69 2.92
C MET A 302 -2.58 7.00 2.58
N LEU A 303 -1.26 7.05 2.79
CA LEU A 303 -0.43 8.24 2.57
C LEU A 303 0.26 8.25 1.19
N GLY A 304 0.06 7.22 0.36
CA GLY A 304 0.73 7.09 -0.93
C GLY A 304 2.25 6.89 -0.86
N LEU A 305 2.76 6.37 0.26
CA LEU A 305 4.19 6.15 0.48
C LEU A 305 4.65 4.87 -0.21
N GLN A 306 5.60 5.00 -1.14
CA GLN A 306 6.16 3.87 -1.88
C GLN A 306 7.58 3.57 -1.40
N LYS A 307 7.88 2.28 -1.12
CA LYS A 307 9.21 1.84 -0.62
C LYS A 307 10.38 2.26 -1.53
N GLN A 308 10.14 2.50 -2.81
CA GLN A 308 11.17 2.87 -3.80
C GLN A 308 11.54 4.36 -3.76
N HIS A 309 10.64 5.22 -3.27
CA HIS A 309 10.83 6.67 -3.27
C HIS A 309 11.07 7.17 -1.85
N LYS A 310 12.23 7.78 -1.64
CA LYS A 310 12.58 8.42 -0.36
C LYS A 310 11.73 9.67 -0.20
N GLN A 311 10.67 9.57 0.59
CA GLN A 311 9.75 10.68 0.83
C GLN A 311 9.54 10.85 2.33
N ARG A 312 10.12 11.91 2.89
CA ARG A 312 9.90 12.28 4.29
C ARG A 312 8.47 12.78 4.46
N CYS A 313 7.72 12.18 5.37
CA CYS A 313 6.36 12.59 5.72
C CYS A 313 6.35 13.16 7.15
N VAL A 314 6.39 14.49 7.25
CA VAL A 314 6.41 15.19 8.55
C VAL A 314 5.15 14.89 9.36
N ALA A 315 4.00 14.80 8.70
CA ALA A 315 2.75 14.50 9.38
C ALA A 315 2.74 13.09 10.02
N LEU A 316 3.38 12.11 9.37
CA LEU A 316 3.58 10.77 9.95
C LEU A 316 4.55 10.83 11.13
N GLU A 317 5.66 11.58 11.02
CA GLU A 317 6.62 11.78 12.13
C GLU A 317 5.91 12.33 13.37
N GLU A 318 5.09 13.36 13.21
CA GLU A 318 4.33 13.95 14.31
C GLU A 318 3.37 12.95 14.96
N GLN A 319 2.66 12.14 14.17
CA GLN A 319 1.75 11.13 14.73
C GLN A 319 2.47 9.99 15.45
N LEU A 320 3.67 9.59 14.99
CA LEU A 320 4.51 8.62 15.69
C LEU A 320 4.99 9.17 17.04
N VAL A 321 5.38 10.45 17.10
CA VAL A 321 5.76 11.13 18.34
C VAL A 321 4.58 11.20 19.31
N GLU A 322 3.40 11.58 18.84
CA GLU A 322 2.16 11.58 19.66
C GLU A 322 1.85 10.19 20.23
N LEU A 323 2.06 9.13 19.46
CA LEU A 323 1.79 7.78 19.91
C LEU A 323 2.78 7.31 20.99
N VAL A 324 4.04 7.72 20.90
CA VAL A 324 5.04 7.47 21.96
C VAL A 324 4.68 8.23 23.24
N ILE A 325 4.20 9.47 23.14
CA ILE A 325 3.74 10.24 24.31
C ILE A 325 2.52 9.58 24.94
N LEU A 326 1.55 9.13 24.13
CA LEU A 326 0.40 8.37 24.64
C LEU A 326 0.84 7.09 25.36
N ALA A 327 1.86 6.39 24.87
CA ALA A 327 2.43 5.22 25.54
C ALA A 327 3.08 5.58 26.88
N MET A 328 3.79 6.72 26.96
CA MET A 328 4.34 7.25 28.21
C MET A 328 3.23 7.58 29.22
N GLU A 329 2.17 8.28 28.79
CA GLU A 329 1.02 8.63 29.62
C GLU A 329 0.29 7.39 30.16
N ARG A 330 0.07 6.36 29.32
CA ARG A 330 -0.50 5.08 29.76
C ARG A 330 0.38 4.37 30.79
N SER A 331 1.69 4.41 30.59
CA SER A 331 2.65 3.80 31.52
C SER A 331 2.64 4.47 32.90
N GLU A 332 2.23 5.75 33.00
CA GLU A 332 2.05 6.43 34.30
C GLU A 332 0.81 5.93 35.04
N THR A 333 -0.29 5.70 34.32
CA THR A 333 -1.58 5.31 34.90
C THR A 333 -1.67 3.85 35.35
N GLU A 334 -0.78 2.99 34.86
CA GLU A 334 -0.76 1.58 35.25
C GLU A 334 -0.25 1.41 36.69
N ALA A 335 -0.86 0.47 37.43
CA ALA A 335 -0.40 0.09 38.77
C ALA A 335 0.87 -0.77 38.65
N ASP A 336 1.75 -0.70 39.65
CA ASP A 336 2.97 -1.51 39.71
C ASP A 336 2.60 -2.99 39.98
N SER A 337 2.09 -3.69 38.97
CA SER A 337 1.90 -5.15 38.97
C SER A 337 3.04 -5.82 38.21
N GLU A 338 3.52 -6.97 38.69
CA GLU A 338 4.63 -7.71 38.06
C GLU A 338 4.28 -8.38 36.72
N ASP A 339 3.01 -8.32 36.30
CA ASP A 339 2.53 -8.92 35.05
C ASP A 339 2.82 -8.04 33.83
N VAL A 340 3.02 -8.67 32.67
CA VAL A 340 3.18 -8.00 31.37
C VAL A 340 1.92 -7.19 31.07
N THR A 341 2.00 -5.88 31.27
CA THR A 341 0.87 -4.97 31.10
C THR A 341 0.54 -4.71 29.63
N ASN A 342 -0.65 -4.19 29.36
CA ASN A 342 -1.06 -3.81 28.01
C ASN A 342 -0.13 -2.72 27.41
N SER A 343 0.49 -1.87 28.23
CA SER A 343 1.49 -0.91 27.76
C SER A 343 2.75 -1.58 27.19
N HIS A 344 3.17 -2.73 27.71
CA HIS A 344 4.35 -3.45 27.20
C HIS A 344 4.19 -3.83 25.73
N TRP A 345 3.03 -4.36 25.34
CA TRP A 345 2.73 -4.73 23.96
C TRP A 345 2.67 -3.52 23.03
N LEU A 346 2.14 -2.39 23.52
CA LEU A 346 2.15 -1.12 22.78
C LEU A 346 3.59 -0.65 22.51
N TRP A 347 4.48 -0.77 23.49
CA TRP A 347 5.90 -0.40 23.33
C TRP A 347 6.63 -1.28 22.31
N LEU A 348 6.39 -2.60 22.33
CA LEU A 348 6.95 -3.52 21.33
C LEU A 348 6.44 -3.21 19.92
N HIS A 349 5.14 -2.95 19.79
CA HIS A 349 4.52 -2.56 18.53
C HIS A 349 5.10 -1.24 18.00
N LEU A 350 5.19 -0.22 18.85
CA LEU A 350 5.81 1.07 18.53
C LEU A 350 7.25 0.92 18.06
N SER A 351 8.03 0.05 18.73
CA SER A 351 9.39 -0.26 18.32
C SER A 351 9.44 -0.76 16.88
N SER A 352 8.61 -1.76 16.58
CA SER A 352 8.54 -2.37 15.25
C SER A 352 8.07 -1.37 14.17
N GLN A 353 7.14 -0.48 14.48
CA GLN A 353 6.66 0.56 13.56
C GLN A 353 7.72 1.63 13.28
N LEU A 354 8.35 2.17 14.33
CA LEU A 354 9.37 3.21 14.20
C LEU A 354 10.56 2.72 13.36
N ILE A 355 11.01 1.48 13.60
CA ILE A 355 12.10 0.89 12.81
C ILE A 355 11.74 0.86 11.33
N TYR A 356 10.53 0.42 10.98
CA TYR A 356 10.09 0.33 9.59
C TYR A 356 10.08 1.71 8.90
N PHE A 357 9.39 2.71 9.48
CA PHE A 357 9.25 4.01 8.83
C PHE A 357 10.56 4.80 8.75
N VAL A 358 11.45 4.64 9.74
CA VAL A 358 12.77 5.29 9.71
C VAL A 358 13.73 4.56 8.77
N LEU A 359 13.72 3.22 8.73
CA LEU A 359 14.58 2.42 7.84
C LEU A 359 14.29 2.72 6.36
N PHE A 360 13.02 2.88 5.99
CA PHE A 360 12.61 3.26 4.63
C PHE A 360 12.63 4.77 4.37
N GLN A 361 13.16 5.58 5.31
CA GLN A 361 13.32 7.03 5.19
C GLN A 361 12.01 7.81 5.00
N PHE A 362 10.89 7.26 5.47
CA PHE A 362 9.63 7.98 5.58
C PHE A 362 9.60 8.93 6.77
N ALA A 363 10.38 8.60 7.80
CA ALA A 363 10.57 9.39 9.01
C ALA A 363 12.06 9.58 9.34
N SER A 364 12.40 10.71 9.96
CA SER A 364 13.74 11.04 10.42
C SER A 364 13.89 10.80 11.93
N PHE A 365 14.84 9.95 12.31
CA PHE A 365 15.15 9.65 13.72
C PHE A 365 15.50 10.91 14.51
N THR A 366 16.39 11.75 13.98
CA THR A 366 16.84 13.00 14.62
C THR A 366 15.65 13.89 14.98
N ASN A 367 14.71 14.06 14.05
CA ASN A 367 13.55 14.93 14.23
C ASN A 367 12.52 14.34 15.19
N ILE A 368 12.30 13.02 15.14
CA ILE A 368 11.47 12.32 16.12
C ILE A 368 12.01 12.55 17.53
N VAL A 369 13.31 12.35 17.74
CA VAL A 369 13.95 12.51 19.07
C VAL A 369 13.87 13.95 19.57
N MET A 370 14.11 14.93 18.70
CA MET A 370 13.99 16.35 19.06
C MET A 370 12.55 16.75 19.38
N ALA A 371 11.57 16.30 18.58
CA ALA A 371 10.16 16.56 18.83
C ALA A 371 9.65 15.87 20.11
N LEU A 372 10.14 14.67 20.41
CA LEU A 372 9.89 14.00 21.71
C LEU A 372 10.44 14.82 22.86
N HIS A 373 11.67 15.33 22.74
CA HIS A 373 12.26 16.18 23.78
C HIS A 373 11.43 17.45 24.01
N GLU A 374 11.03 18.14 22.95
CA GLU A 374 10.20 19.36 23.05
C GLU A 374 8.85 19.10 23.71
N LYS A 375 8.18 17.99 23.40
CA LYS A 375 6.87 17.66 23.98
C LYS A 375 6.93 17.10 25.41
N LEU A 376 8.02 16.41 25.75
CA LEU A 376 8.26 15.90 27.09
C LEU A 376 8.84 16.97 28.02
N ALA A 377 9.49 18.01 27.49
CA ALA A 377 10.00 19.12 28.29
C ALA A 377 8.87 19.77 29.09
N GLY A 378 9.00 19.77 30.42
CA GLY A 378 7.99 20.30 31.33
C GLY A 378 6.87 19.32 31.70
N ARG A 379 6.89 18.07 31.22
CA ARG A 379 6.01 16.98 31.67
C ARG A 379 6.78 16.00 32.55
N ASP A 380 6.18 15.53 33.64
CA ASP A 380 6.81 14.58 34.56
C ASP A 380 6.40 13.13 34.27
N LEU A 381 6.70 12.65 33.05
CA LEU A 381 6.42 11.28 32.61
C LEU A 381 7.73 10.46 32.63
N ARG A 382 7.92 9.63 33.65
CA ARG A 382 9.19 8.90 33.89
C ARG A 382 9.07 7.39 33.97
N ARG A 383 7.91 6.83 34.30
CA ARG A 383 7.70 5.37 34.41
C ARG A 383 8.00 4.64 33.10
N GLY A 384 7.61 5.22 31.96
CA GLY A 384 7.84 4.64 30.63
C GLY A 384 9.26 4.84 30.05
N ARG A 385 10.18 5.50 30.76
CA ARG A 385 11.48 5.94 30.18
C ARG A 385 12.33 4.78 29.66
N ASP A 386 12.36 3.65 30.38
CA ASP A 386 13.20 2.50 30.02
C ASP A 386 12.66 1.79 28.77
N HIS A 387 11.32 1.73 28.62
CA HIS A 387 10.69 1.25 27.39
C HIS A 387 10.96 2.19 26.21
N MET A 388 10.92 3.50 26.42
CA MET A 388 11.26 4.47 25.39
C MET A 388 12.74 4.33 24.96
N MET A 389 13.67 4.21 25.91
CA MET A 389 15.09 3.98 25.58
C MET A 389 15.31 2.64 24.89
N TRP A 390 14.56 1.60 25.25
CA TRP A 390 14.58 0.33 24.53
C TRP A 390 14.15 0.50 23.06
N VAL A 391 13.06 1.21 22.81
CA VAL A 391 12.58 1.53 21.44
C VAL A 391 13.66 2.25 20.63
N LEU A 392 14.28 3.28 21.21
CA LEU A 392 15.36 4.04 20.54
C LEU A 392 16.60 3.17 20.30
N LEU A 393 16.97 2.33 21.27
CA LEU A 393 18.10 1.41 21.16
C LEU A 393 17.95 0.46 19.98
N GLN A 394 16.73 -0.04 19.69
CA GLN A 394 16.52 -0.93 18.54
C GLN A 394 16.98 -0.30 17.23
N PHE A 395 16.63 0.97 17.00
CA PHE A 395 17.04 1.69 15.80
C PHE A 395 18.53 2.06 15.83
N ILE A 396 19.04 2.55 16.96
CA ILE A 396 20.44 2.95 17.10
C ILE A 396 21.35 1.73 16.84
N SER A 397 21.15 0.64 17.56
CA SER A 397 21.99 -0.57 17.44
C SER A 397 21.98 -1.13 16.01
N GLY A 398 20.82 -1.11 15.33
CA GLY A 398 20.68 -1.63 13.96
C GLY A 398 21.21 -0.73 12.84
N SER A 399 21.28 0.59 13.07
CA SER A 399 21.54 1.56 11.98
C SER A 399 22.77 2.45 12.19
N ILE A 400 23.37 2.45 13.38
CA ILE A 400 24.50 3.33 13.74
C ILE A 400 25.73 3.10 12.86
N GLN A 401 25.96 1.88 12.35
CA GLN A 401 27.11 1.61 11.49
C GLN A 401 27.02 2.34 10.14
N ARG A 402 25.80 2.48 9.58
CA ARG A 402 25.56 3.05 8.23
C ARG A 402 25.27 4.55 8.23
N ASN A 403 24.95 5.13 9.37
CA ASN A 403 24.54 6.52 9.50
C ASN A 403 25.60 7.34 10.26
N PRO A 404 25.68 8.66 10.03
CA PRO A 404 26.59 9.53 10.76
C PRO A 404 26.20 9.62 12.24
N LEU A 405 27.20 9.77 13.10
CA LEU A 405 27.00 9.89 14.55
C LEU A 405 26.07 11.06 14.95
N SER A 406 26.12 12.18 14.22
CA SER A 406 25.32 13.38 14.48
C SER A 406 23.81 13.13 14.53
N ASN A 407 23.32 12.14 13.78
CA ASN A 407 21.90 11.78 13.77
C ASN A 407 21.41 11.20 15.11
N PHE A 408 22.33 10.65 15.92
CA PHE A 408 21.98 9.96 17.16
C PHE A 408 22.29 10.77 18.43
N LEU A 409 23.10 11.83 18.32
CA LEU A 409 23.44 12.71 19.45
C LEU A 409 22.24 13.35 20.15
N PRO A 410 21.11 13.69 19.49
CA PRO A 410 19.93 14.23 20.18
C PRO A 410 19.40 13.36 21.32
N VAL A 411 19.67 12.05 21.30
CA VAL A 411 19.25 11.12 22.37
C VAL A 411 19.88 11.48 23.72
N LEU A 412 21.06 12.11 23.71
CA LEU A 412 21.71 12.58 24.93
C LEU A 412 20.90 13.68 25.64
N LYS A 413 20.13 14.50 24.89
CA LYS A 413 19.23 15.50 25.48
C LYS A 413 18.03 14.84 26.15
N LEU A 414 17.48 13.77 25.56
CA LEU A 414 16.40 12.99 26.19
C LEU A 414 16.86 12.31 27.47
N TYR A 415 18.12 11.83 27.50
CA TYR A 415 18.69 11.31 28.73
C TYR A 415 18.71 12.36 29.84
N ASP A 416 19.21 13.57 29.55
CA ASP A 416 19.28 14.66 30.52
C ASP A 416 17.91 15.05 31.10
N LEU A 417 16.86 14.88 30.30
CA LEU A 417 15.48 15.15 30.70
C LEU A 417 14.88 14.03 31.58
N LEU A 418 15.10 12.76 31.21
CA LEU A 418 14.38 11.61 31.79
C LEU A 418 15.13 10.93 32.95
N TYR A 419 16.43 11.20 33.11
CA TYR A 419 17.26 10.65 34.18
C TYR A 419 17.90 11.78 35.01
N PRO A 420 17.10 12.50 35.83
CA PRO A 420 17.61 13.60 36.66
C PRO A 420 18.35 13.10 37.91
N GLU A 421 18.42 11.79 38.16
CA GLU A 421 19.08 11.23 39.33
C GLU A 421 20.59 11.52 39.35
N LYS A 422 21.07 11.99 40.50
CA LYS A 422 22.50 12.24 40.74
C LYS A 422 23.24 10.99 41.23
N GLU A 423 22.52 10.07 41.86
CA GLU A 423 23.05 8.80 42.35
C GLU A 423 23.10 7.74 41.25
N PRO A 424 24.03 6.78 41.32
CA PRO A 424 24.12 5.70 40.35
C PRO A 424 22.90 4.76 40.48
N LEU A 425 22.31 4.41 39.34
CA LEU A 425 21.20 3.45 39.30
C LEU A 425 21.69 2.05 39.69
N PRO A 426 20.91 1.29 40.50
CA PRO A 426 21.27 -0.06 40.89
C PRO A 426 21.17 -1.03 39.72
N VAL A 427 22.01 -2.08 39.72
CA VAL A 427 21.92 -3.14 38.71
C VAL A 427 20.55 -3.82 38.80
N PRO A 428 19.77 -3.85 37.72
CA PRO A 428 18.47 -4.51 37.72
C PRO A 428 18.59 -6.04 37.83
N ASP A 429 17.51 -6.70 38.27
CA ASP A 429 17.45 -8.15 38.39
C ASP A 429 17.56 -8.82 37.00
N PHE A 430 18.71 -9.43 36.74
CA PHE A 430 19.04 -10.08 35.47
C PHE A 430 18.26 -11.38 35.22
N ASN A 431 17.41 -11.84 36.15
CA ASN A 431 16.49 -12.96 35.93
C ASN A 431 15.15 -12.51 35.31
N LYS A 432 14.88 -11.19 35.25
CA LYS A 432 13.66 -10.61 34.66
C LYS A 432 13.99 -9.99 33.29
N ALA A 433 13.14 -10.23 32.28
CA ALA A 433 13.34 -9.71 30.91
C ALA A 433 13.46 -8.17 30.86
N LEU A 434 12.74 -7.48 31.75
CA LEU A 434 12.73 -6.02 31.87
C LEU A 434 14.13 -5.42 32.14
N CYS A 435 15.09 -6.20 32.66
CA CYS A 435 16.46 -5.74 32.86
C CYS A 435 17.09 -5.21 31.56
N THR A 436 16.68 -5.76 30.41
CA THR A 436 17.18 -5.31 29.09
C THR A 436 16.68 -3.92 28.71
N HIS A 437 15.47 -3.56 29.16
CA HIS A 437 14.91 -2.22 28.99
C HIS A 437 15.58 -1.23 29.95
N GLN A 438 15.75 -1.61 31.22
CA GLN A 438 16.38 -0.77 32.24
C GLN A 438 17.86 -0.47 31.91
N MET A 439 18.57 -1.40 31.28
CA MET A 439 19.94 -1.18 30.80
C MET A 439 20.02 -0.55 29.40
N ALA A 440 18.89 -0.29 28.72
CA ALA A 440 18.88 0.17 27.33
C ALA A 440 19.64 1.49 27.14
N MET A 441 19.50 2.43 28.08
CA MET A 441 20.20 3.72 28.03
C MET A 441 21.74 3.54 28.12
N THR A 442 22.21 2.63 28.97
CA THR A 442 23.63 2.28 29.05
C THR A 442 24.12 1.67 27.74
N CYS A 443 23.33 0.76 27.13
CA CYS A 443 23.63 0.18 25.83
C CYS A 443 23.73 1.27 24.74
N ILE A 444 22.80 2.23 24.70
CA ILE A 444 22.84 3.37 23.76
C ILE A 444 24.17 4.11 23.91
N TRP A 445 24.57 4.42 25.14
CA TRP A 445 25.81 5.15 25.40
C TRP A 445 27.05 4.40 24.89
N ILE A 446 27.10 3.08 25.10
CA ILE A 446 28.19 2.22 24.61
C ILE A 446 28.27 2.27 23.07
N HIS A 447 27.14 2.22 22.36
CA HIS A 447 27.10 2.33 20.90
C HIS A 447 27.63 3.68 20.40
N LEU A 448 27.17 4.78 21.03
CA LEU A 448 27.61 6.12 20.67
C LEU A 448 29.12 6.31 20.88
N LEU A 449 29.65 5.84 22.02
CA LEU A 449 31.08 5.92 22.31
C LEU A 449 31.91 5.10 21.32
N LYS A 450 31.50 3.87 21.01
CA LYS A 450 32.22 3.04 20.03
C LYS A 450 32.21 3.66 18.64
N LYS A 451 31.07 4.24 18.21
CA LYS A 451 30.96 4.94 16.94
C LYS A 451 31.84 6.20 16.90
N ALA A 452 31.87 6.98 17.97
CA ALA A 452 32.75 8.15 18.09
C ALA A 452 34.24 7.78 18.01
N GLN A 453 34.64 6.70 18.70
CA GLN A 453 35.99 6.15 18.59
C GLN A 453 36.32 5.74 17.15
N SER A 454 35.38 5.09 16.44
CA SER A 454 35.60 4.68 15.04
C SER A 454 35.67 5.84 14.05
N GLU A 455 35.01 6.96 14.32
CA GLU A 455 35.00 8.16 13.46
C GLU A 455 36.07 9.20 13.87
N HIS A 456 36.95 8.86 14.84
CA HIS A 456 37.92 9.79 15.45
C HIS A 456 37.28 11.11 15.92
N HIS A 457 36.00 11.05 16.31
CA HIS A 457 35.26 12.20 16.81
C HIS A 457 35.35 12.23 18.33
N ASN A 458 35.81 13.33 18.91
CA ASN A 458 35.84 13.49 20.36
C ASN A 458 34.44 13.85 20.87
N ILE A 459 33.65 12.83 21.26
CA ILE A 459 32.55 13.07 22.19
C ILE A 459 33.20 13.46 23.53
N HIS A 460 33.14 14.75 23.89
CA HIS A 460 33.66 15.28 25.16
C HIS A 460 32.89 14.78 26.41
N ARG A 461 31.87 13.92 26.22
CA ARG A 461 30.98 13.45 27.27
C ARG A 461 31.22 11.95 27.58
N PRO A 462 31.89 11.62 28.69
CA PRO A 462 32.05 10.22 29.14
C PRO A 462 30.70 9.64 29.62
N ILE A 463 30.69 8.36 29.99
CA ILE A 463 29.51 7.72 30.58
C ILE A 463 29.11 8.46 31.87
N PRO A 464 27.84 8.88 32.01
CA PRO A 464 27.35 9.60 33.19
C PRO A 464 27.51 8.78 34.47
N HIS A 465 27.70 9.48 35.59
CA HIS A 465 27.80 8.85 36.92
C HIS A 465 26.58 7.98 37.24
N THR A 466 25.39 8.43 36.85
CA THR A 466 24.11 7.73 37.01
C THR A 466 24.10 6.33 36.37
N LEU A 467 24.83 6.12 35.25
CA LEU A 467 24.88 4.86 34.52
C LEU A 467 26.16 4.04 34.79
N LYS A 468 27.04 4.54 35.67
CA LYS A 468 28.37 3.96 35.90
C LYS A 468 28.30 2.51 36.38
N VAL A 469 27.43 2.22 37.34
CA VAL A 469 27.26 0.87 37.91
C VAL A 469 26.78 -0.14 36.87
N HIS A 470 25.83 0.25 36.00
CA HIS A 470 25.40 -0.60 34.88
C HIS A 470 26.56 -0.89 33.92
N HIS A 471 27.38 0.12 33.63
CA HIS A 471 28.51 -0.04 32.71
C HIS A 471 29.59 -0.94 33.28
N GLU A 472 29.99 -0.74 34.54
CA GLU A 472 30.97 -1.57 35.24
C GLU A 472 30.52 -3.04 35.30
N PHE A 473 29.24 -3.28 35.55
CA PHE A 473 28.65 -4.61 35.50
C PHE A 473 28.81 -5.26 34.12
N LEU A 474 28.43 -4.57 33.04
CA LEU A 474 28.56 -5.09 31.67
C LEU A 474 30.02 -5.33 31.28
N GLN A 475 30.94 -4.43 31.66
CA GLN A 475 32.37 -4.60 31.42
C GLN A 475 32.92 -5.82 32.15
N HIS A 476 32.55 -6.02 33.41
CA HIS A 476 32.97 -7.17 34.21
C HIS A 476 32.47 -8.50 33.61
N LEU A 477 31.27 -8.52 33.04
CA LEU A 477 30.71 -9.70 32.35
C LEU A 477 31.44 -10.04 31.04
N VAL A 478 31.90 -9.05 30.28
CA VAL A 478 32.60 -9.27 29.00
C VAL A 478 34.04 -9.74 29.17
N MET A 479 34.68 -9.42 30.30
CA MET A 479 36.12 -9.68 30.47
C MET A 479 36.48 -11.16 30.26
N PRO A 480 37.63 -11.46 29.59
CA PRO A 480 38.05 -12.83 29.28
C PRO A 480 38.25 -13.71 30.52
N SER A 481 38.52 -13.12 31.69
CA SER A 481 38.67 -13.79 32.98
C SER A 481 37.40 -14.49 33.46
N ASN A 482 36.24 -14.10 32.94
CA ASN A 482 34.96 -14.66 33.33
C ASN A 482 34.62 -15.87 32.45
N SER A 483 35.09 -17.08 32.79
CA SER A 483 35.01 -18.29 31.94
C SER A 483 33.60 -18.92 31.82
N ASN A 484 32.63 -18.52 32.67
CA ASN A 484 31.33 -19.17 32.82
C ASN A 484 30.17 -18.52 32.04
N LEU A 485 30.41 -18.00 30.84
CA LEU A 485 29.34 -17.51 29.94
C LEU A 485 28.66 -18.68 29.24
N CYS A 486 27.77 -19.38 29.94
CA CYS A 486 26.85 -20.37 29.38
C CYS A 486 25.41 -19.87 29.44
N MET A 487 24.55 -20.36 28.54
CA MET A 487 23.12 -20.07 28.59
C MET A 487 22.50 -20.64 29.87
N GLY A 488 22.15 -19.75 30.80
CA GLY A 488 21.36 -20.04 32.01
C GLY A 488 19.90 -19.60 31.85
N ALA A 489 19.17 -19.54 32.96
CA ALA A 489 17.81 -18.98 33.01
C ALA A 489 17.77 -17.44 33.02
N ASP A 490 18.93 -16.80 32.99
CA ASP A 490 19.08 -15.35 33.10
C ASP A 490 19.32 -14.64 31.75
N TYR A 491 19.22 -13.31 31.75
CA TYR A 491 19.31 -12.46 30.58
C TYR A 491 20.71 -11.84 30.38
N ARG A 492 21.76 -12.34 31.06
CA ARG A 492 23.12 -11.75 30.97
C ARG A 492 23.68 -11.78 29.55
N ILE A 493 23.48 -12.89 28.83
CA ILE A 493 23.94 -13.01 27.44
C ILE A 493 23.18 -12.05 26.53
N ALA A 494 21.87 -11.90 26.73
CA ALA A 494 21.07 -10.93 25.98
C ALA A 494 21.55 -9.49 26.21
N LEU A 495 21.85 -9.12 27.46
CA LEU A 495 22.43 -7.82 27.80
C LEU A 495 23.77 -7.57 27.08
N LEU A 496 24.67 -8.56 27.06
CA LEU A 496 25.94 -8.44 26.36
C LEU A 496 25.78 -8.30 24.84
N CYS A 497 24.89 -9.11 24.24
CA CYS A 497 24.55 -8.97 22.83
C CYS A 497 24.01 -7.58 22.53
N ASN A 498 23.10 -7.07 23.36
CA ASN A 498 22.47 -5.76 23.18
C ASN A 498 23.41 -4.58 23.36
N ALA A 499 24.39 -4.68 24.26
CA ALA A 499 25.34 -3.61 24.57
C ALA A 499 26.49 -3.53 23.57
N TYR A 500 26.98 -4.69 23.10
CA TYR A 500 28.21 -4.78 22.31
C TYR A 500 28.00 -5.24 20.87
N SER A 501 26.76 -5.25 20.36
CA SER A 501 26.43 -5.76 19.02
C SER A 501 27.27 -5.17 17.87
N THR A 502 27.72 -3.92 18.01
CA THR A 502 28.55 -3.22 17.01
C THR A 502 30.05 -3.29 17.29
N ASN A 503 30.48 -4.02 18.33
CA ASN A 503 31.88 -4.20 18.70
C ASN A 503 32.32 -5.66 18.52
N GLN A 504 33.00 -5.94 17.40
CA GLN A 504 33.37 -7.31 17.02
C GLN A 504 34.21 -8.05 18.08
N ASP A 505 35.06 -7.33 18.82
CA ASP A 505 35.94 -7.91 19.84
C ASP A 505 35.16 -8.50 21.02
N TYR A 506 34.04 -7.87 21.38
CA TYR A 506 33.23 -8.25 22.54
C TYR A 506 31.93 -8.97 22.17
N PHE A 507 31.49 -8.89 20.92
CA PHE A 507 30.23 -9.48 20.45
C PHE A 507 30.33 -10.97 20.11
N SER A 508 31.48 -11.40 19.61
CA SER A 508 31.68 -12.77 19.10
C SER A 508 31.37 -13.83 20.16
N ARG A 509 31.85 -13.62 21.40
CA ARG A 509 31.67 -14.55 22.52
C ARG A 509 30.21 -14.73 22.97
N PRO A 510 29.44 -13.69 23.32
CA PRO A 510 28.03 -13.86 23.71
C PRO A 510 27.17 -14.38 22.55
N MET A 511 27.45 -13.97 21.31
CA MET A 511 26.74 -14.52 20.15
C MET A 511 27.05 -16.01 19.93
N ALA A 512 28.31 -16.43 20.09
CA ALA A 512 28.68 -17.84 20.03
C ALA A 512 27.95 -18.67 21.08
N ALA A 513 27.81 -18.18 22.32
CA ALA A 513 27.07 -18.88 23.36
C ALA A 513 25.58 -19.10 23.00
N LEU A 514 24.92 -18.11 22.38
CA LEU A 514 23.55 -18.27 21.86
C LEU A 514 23.48 -19.32 20.73
N VAL A 515 24.42 -19.24 19.79
CA VAL A 515 24.46 -20.11 18.62
C VAL A 515 24.79 -21.56 18.99
N GLU A 516 25.73 -21.78 19.92
CA GLU A 516 26.09 -23.11 20.42
C GLU A 516 24.92 -23.79 21.14
N THR A 517 24.08 -23.03 21.82
CA THR A 517 22.89 -23.55 22.52
C THR A 517 21.87 -24.17 21.55
N ILE A 518 21.76 -23.63 20.34
CA ILE A 518 20.83 -24.14 19.31
C ILE A 518 21.48 -25.11 18.32
N LEU A 519 22.82 -25.10 18.19
CA LEU A 519 23.56 -26.01 17.32
C LEU A 519 23.99 -27.31 18.02
N GLY A 520 24.29 -27.24 19.31
CA GLY A 520 24.92 -28.30 20.08
C GLY A 520 26.43 -28.34 19.89
N THR A 521 27.16 -28.62 20.97
CA THR A 521 28.60 -28.90 20.90
C THR A 521 28.83 -30.31 20.35
N GLN A 522 29.62 -30.43 19.28
CA GLN A 522 30.03 -31.74 18.71
C GLN A 522 30.91 -32.61 19.64
N LYS A 523 31.05 -32.25 20.92
CA LYS A 523 31.91 -32.91 21.91
C LYS A 523 31.17 -33.07 23.24
N GLY A 524 30.36 -34.13 23.39
CA GLY A 524 29.70 -34.53 24.64
C GLY A 524 29.15 -35.97 24.54
N PRO A 525 29.12 -36.74 25.65
CA PRO A 525 29.07 -38.20 25.60
C PRO A 525 27.72 -38.75 25.15
N GLN A 526 27.77 -39.89 24.47
CA GLN A 526 26.64 -40.73 24.06
C GLN A 526 25.56 -40.79 25.14
N GLN A 527 24.42 -40.13 24.90
CA GLN A 527 23.19 -40.44 25.64
C GLN A 527 22.69 -41.83 25.24
N PRO A 528 22.05 -42.57 26.16
CA PRO A 528 21.60 -43.93 25.89
C PRO A 528 20.58 -43.92 24.75
N PRO A 529 20.68 -44.86 23.79
CA PRO A 529 19.77 -44.92 22.67
C PRO A 529 18.34 -45.18 23.17
N LEU A 530 17.41 -44.30 22.79
CA LEU A 530 15.98 -44.58 22.82
C LEU A 530 15.69 -45.87 22.02
N PRO A 531 14.67 -46.67 22.40
CA PRO A 531 14.43 -47.97 21.79
C PRO A 531 14.21 -47.84 20.27
N PRO A 532 14.65 -48.85 19.50
CA PRO A 532 14.77 -48.74 18.06
C PRO A 532 13.39 -48.79 17.40
N LEU A 533 12.87 -47.64 17.00
CA LEU A 533 11.87 -47.60 15.94
C LEU A 533 12.63 -47.79 14.62
N THR A 534 12.54 -49.01 14.10
CA THR A 534 13.11 -49.46 12.85
C THR A 534 12.55 -48.66 11.67
N ASN A 535 13.29 -47.66 11.20
CA ASN A 535 13.70 -47.49 9.79
C ASN A 535 14.28 -46.08 9.52
N ASN A 536 15.52 -46.09 9.02
CA ASN A 536 16.19 -45.09 8.17
C ASN A 536 16.48 -43.66 8.69
N ALA A 537 17.73 -43.46 9.11
CA ALA A 537 18.61 -42.32 8.76
C ALA A 537 18.16 -40.86 9.01
N ALA A 538 17.48 -40.56 10.11
CA ALA A 538 17.24 -39.16 10.52
C ALA A 538 17.37 -38.95 12.05
N LEU A 539 18.49 -39.37 12.65
CA LEU A 539 18.84 -38.95 14.01
C LEU A 539 19.43 -37.53 13.93
N ALA A 540 18.59 -36.52 14.12
CA ALA A 540 19.04 -35.17 14.42
C ALA A 540 19.71 -35.19 15.81
N ASN A 541 21.00 -35.55 15.86
CA ASN A 541 21.81 -35.46 17.06
C ASN A 541 22.07 -33.97 17.35
N GLY A 542 21.24 -33.37 18.20
CA GLY A 542 21.36 -31.96 18.54
C GLY A 542 20.37 -31.51 19.62
N PRO A 543 20.52 -30.28 20.13
CA PRO A 543 19.65 -29.72 21.16
C PRO A 543 18.20 -29.63 20.67
N THR A 544 17.26 -29.94 21.57
CA THR A 544 15.82 -29.93 21.32
C THR A 544 15.11 -28.69 21.87
N THR A 545 15.74 -27.97 22.80
CA THR A 545 15.19 -26.78 23.43
C THR A 545 15.55 -25.51 22.63
N PRO A 546 14.59 -24.89 21.92
CA PRO A 546 14.83 -23.63 21.20
C PRO A 546 15.00 -22.44 22.15
N LEU A 547 15.50 -21.32 21.65
CA LEU A 547 15.46 -20.05 22.40
C LEU A 547 14.01 -19.62 22.63
N SER A 548 13.67 -19.26 23.87
CA SER A 548 12.33 -18.78 24.22
C SER A 548 12.00 -17.46 23.51
N MET A 549 10.70 -17.19 23.30
CA MET A 549 10.25 -15.90 22.78
C MET A 549 10.70 -14.75 23.68
N SER A 550 10.67 -14.92 25.02
CA SER A 550 11.12 -13.90 25.96
C SER A 550 12.59 -13.49 25.76
N ILE A 551 13.48 -14.46 25.49
CA ILE A 551 14.89 -14.19 25.21
C ILE A 551 15.02 -13.48 23.87
N LEU A 552 14.31 -13.94 22.84
CA LEU A 552 14.34 -13.31 21.52
C LEU A 552 13.80 -11.88 21.55
N ASP A 553 12.69 -11.62 22.25
CA ASP A 553 12.12 -10.29 22.43
C ASP A 553 13.04 -9.37 23.23
N SER A 554 13.85 -9.94 24.12
CA SER A 554 14.89 -9.23 24.88
C SER A 554 16.17 -8.98 24.09
N LEU A 555 16.26 -9.39 22.82
CA LEU A 555 17.39 -9.09 21.93
C LEU A 555 17.09 -7.87 21.05
N THR A 556 18.11 -7.04 20.81
CA THR A 556 18.01 -5.96 19.83
C THR A 556 17.89 -6.51 18.41
N VAL A 557 17.30 -5.73 17.51
CA VAL A 557 17.16 -6.09 16.08
C VAL A 557 18.50 -6.41 15.43
N HIS A 558 19.58 -5.69 15.78
CA HIS A 558 20.92 -6.02 15.29
C HIS A 558 21.42 -7.39 15.77
N SER A 559 21.18 -7.71 17.05
CA SER A 559 21.52 -9.03 17.62
C SER A 559 20.72 -10.14 16.95
N LYS A 560 19.41 -9.94 16.74
CA LYS A 560 18.55 -10.87 15.99
C LYS A 560 19.02 -11.06 14.55
N MET A 561 19.36 -9.99 13.84
CA MET A 561 19.91 -10.05 12.47
C MET A 561 21.20 -10.87 12.41
N SER A 562 22.09 -10.69 13.38
CA SER A 562 23.35 -11.41 13.48
C SER A 562 23.13 -12.90 13.77
N LEU A 563 22.13 -13.22 14.62
CA LEU A 563 21.73 -14.59 14.91
C LEU A 563 21.13 -15.28 13.67
N ILE A 564 20.23 -14.60 12.94
CA ILE A 564 19.71 -15.08 11.65
C ILE A 564 20.85 -15.35 10.68
N HIS A 565 21.76 -14.40 10.50
CA HIS A 565 22.89 -14.54 9.59
C HIS A 565 23.77 -15.74 9.97
N SER A 566 24.03 -15.95 11.26
CA SER A 566 24.82 -17.07 11.76
C SER A 566 24.14 -18.42 11.48
N ILE A 567 22.82 -18.51 11.72
CA ILE A 567 22.01 -19.69 11.42
C ILE A 567 22.02 -19.99 9.91
N VAL A 568 21.71 -18.99 9.08
CA VAL A 568 21.65 -19.14 7.61
C VAL A 568 23.00 -19.56 7.05
N THR A 569 24.09 -18.94 7.52
CA THR A 569 25.46 -19.28 7.10
C THR A 569 25.80 -20.74 7.46
N HIS A 570 25.43 -21.19 8.65
CA HIS A 570 25.64 -22.57 9.08
C HIS A 570 24.83 -23.56 8.23
N VAL A 571 23.55 -23.27 7.97
CA VAL A 571 22.69 -24.11 7.12
C VAL A 571 23.24 -24.21 5.69
N ILE A 572 23.67 -23.10 5.10
CA ILE A 572 24.28 -23.10 3.76
C ILE A 572 25.57 -23.92 3.76
N LYS A 573 26.43 -23.77 4.78
CA LYS A 573 27.67 -24.54 4.90
C LYS A 573 27.41 -26.05 4.99
N LEU A 574 26.40 -26.46 5.76
CA LEU A 574 25.97 -27.88 5.84
C LEU A 574 25.39 -28.40 4.51
N ALA A 575 24.61 -27.56 3.82
CA ALA A 575 24.04 -27.92 2.53
C ALA A 575 25.14 -28.11 1.46
N GLN A 576 26.19 -27.29 1.50
CA GLN A 576 27.33 -27.38 0.59
C GLN A 576 28.29 -28.53 0.93
N SER A 577 28.42 -28.89 2.21
CA SER A 577 29.28 -30.00 2.64
C SER A 577 28.71 -31.39 2.30
N LYS A 578 27.48 -31.46 1.77
CA LYS A 578 26.75 -32.70 1.46
C LYS A 578 26.69 -33.67 2.65
N SER A 579 26.63 -33.13 3.86
CA SER A 579 26.46 -33.94 5.07
C SER A 579 25.07 -34.56 5.10
N ASN A 580 24.98 -35.82 5.54
CA ASN A 580 23.70 -36.50 5.79
C ASN A 580 23.14 -36.18 7.19
N MET A 581 23.78 -35.29 7.97
CA MET A 581 23.27 -34.87 9.27
C MET A 581 22.08 -33.91 9.11
N ALA A 582 20.96 -34.25 9.75
CA ALA A 582 19.82 -33.36 9.86
C ALA A 582 20.13 -32.13 10.74
N LEU A 583 19.39 -31.04 10.53
CA LEU A 583 19.49 -29.84 11.35
C LEU A 583 18.97 -30.13 12.77
N ALA A 584 19.56 -29.50 13.78
CA ALA A 584 19.09 -29.60 15.16
C ALA A 584 17.65 -29.05 15.30
N PRO A 585 16.74 -29.71 16.03
CA PRO A 585 15.37 -29.24 16.19
C PRO A 585 15.29 -27.84 16.82
N ALA A 586 16.13 -27.54 17.81
CA ALA A 586 16.20 -26.22 18.44
C ALA A 586 16.58 -25.11 17.44
N LEU A 587 17.46 -25.39 16.46
CA LEU A 587 17.86 -24.43 15.44
C LEU A 587 16.69 -24.09 14.53
N VAL A 588 15.98 -25.10 14.02
CA VAL A 588 14.88 -24.90 13.07
C VAL A 588 13.73 -24.14 13.74
N GLU A 589 13.38 -24.54 14.97
CA GLU A 589 12.33 -23.88 15.75
C GLU A 589 12.73 -22.44 16.13
N THR A 590 13.97 -22.19 16.56
CA THR A 590 14.47 -20.83 16.83
C THR A 590 14.49 -19.96 15.58
N TYR A 591 14.92 -20.51 14.44
CA TYR A 591 14.91 -19.81 13.17
C TYR A 591 13.49 -19.45 12.75
N SER A 592 12.52 -20.36 12.94
CA SER A 592 11.12 -20.10 12.64
C SER A 592 10.56 -18.93 13.46
N ARG A 593 10.89 -18.85 14.76
CA ARG A 593 10.50 -17.72 15.63
C ARG A 593 11.11 -16.40 15.16
N LEU A 594 12.37 -16.44 14.72
CA LEU A 594 13.06 -15.26 14.20
C LEU A 594 12.45 -14.73 12.89
N LEU A 595 11.85 -15.58 12.07
CA LEU A 595 11.18 -15.19 10.83
C LEU A 595 9.84 -14.47 11.06
N VAL A 596 9.28 -14.50 12.27
CA VAL A 596 8.04 -13.79 12.63
C VAL A 596 8.26 -12.27 12.75
N TYR A 597 9.47 -11.83 13.09
CA TYR A 597 9.78 -10.41 13.29
C TYR A 597 9.78 -9.65 11.96
N THR A 598 8.72 -8.89 11.73
CA THR A 598 8.51 -8.14 10.49
C THR A 598 9.50 -7.00 10.30
N GLU A 599 10.14 -6.49 11.36
CA GLU A 599 11.22 -5.50 11.23
C GLU A 599 12.52 -6.08 10.63
N ILE A 600 12.64 -7.41 10.55
CA ILE A 600 13.78 -8.13 9.97
C ILE A 600 13.42 -8.79 8.63
N GLU A 601 12.32 -8.37 7.99
CA GLU A 601 11.77 -8.96 6.75
C GLU A 601 12.83 -9.22 5.66
N SER A 602 13.78 -8.30 5.49
CA SER A 602 14.84 -8.36 4.45
C SER A 602 15.79 -9.56 4.60
N LEU A 603 16.33 -9.79 5.80
CA LEU A 603 17.21 -10.93 6.10
C LEU A 603 16.44 -12.17 6.57
N GLY A 604 15.21 -11.98 7.05
CA GLY A 604 14.29 -13.02 7.48
C GLY A 604 13.57 -13.65 6.30
N ILE A 605 12.26 -13.39 6.17
CA ILE A 605 11.41 -14.14 5.23
C ILE A 605 11.79 -13.92 3.76
N LYS A 606 12.20 -12.71 3.37
CA LYS A 606 12.64 -12.42 2.01
C LYS A 606 13.91 -13.20 1.67
N GLY A 607 14.88 -13.19 2.58
CA GLY A 607 16.13 -13.95 2.47
C GLY A 607 15.90 -15.46 2.45
N PHE A 608 14.97 -15.96 3.28
CA PHE A 608 14.57 -17.36 3.30
C PHE A 608 14.10 -17.85 1.92
N ILE A 609 13.14 -17.13 1.30
CA ILE A 609 12.53 -17.54 0.02
C ILE A 609 13.46 -17.26 -1.16
N SER A 610 14.15 -16.12 -1.18
CA SER A 610 14.92 -15.67 -2.35
C SER A 610 16.38 -16.13 -2.35
N GLN A 611 16.96 -16.49 -1.21
CA GLN A 611 18.39 -16.82 -1.10
C GLN A 611 18.61 -18.21 -0.50
N LEU A 612 18.07 -18.50 0.68
CA LEU A 612 18.35 -19.76 1.37
C LEU A 612 17.76 -20.95 0.62
N LEU A 613 16.45 -20.91 0.32
CA LEU A 613 15.75 -22.02 -0.33
C LEU A 613 16.36 -22.36 -1.72
N PRO A 614 16.62 -21.39 -2.62
CA PRO A 614 17.26 -21.68 -3.89
C PRO A 614 18.70 -22.19 -3.75
N THR A 615 19.45 -21.73 -2.75
CA THR A 615 20.84 -22.19 -2.51
C THR A 615 20.88 -23.64 -2.04
N VAL A 616 20.02 -24.01 -1.09
CA VAL A 616 19.86 -25.39 -0.60
C VAL A 616 19.39 -26.33 -1.71
N PHE A 617 18.50 -25.84 -2.57
CA PHE A 617 18.05 -26.59 -3.74
C PHE A 617 19.20 -26.82 -4.73
N LYS A 618 19.96 -25.78 -5.09
CA LYS A 618 21.12 -25.88 -6.00
C LYS A 618 22.23 -26.80 -5.48
N SER A 619 22.37 -26.94 -4.15
CA SER A 619 23.33 -27.86 -3.55
C SER A 619 22.82 -29.30 -3.43
N HIS A 620 21.60 -29.60 -3.89
CA HIS A 620 20.94 -30.90 -3.79
C HIS A 620 20.84 -31.45 -2.35
N ALA A 621 20.68 -30.57 -1.36
CA ALA A 621 20.56 -30.95 0.04
C ALA A 621 19.09 -31.26 0.40
N TRP A 622 18.58 -32.40 -0.09
CA TRP A 622 17.15 -32.77 -0.01
C TRP A 622 16.59 -32.86 1.41
N GLY A 623 17.36 -33.40 2.36
CA GLY A 623 16.94 -33.48 3.77
C GLY A 623 16.77 -32.11 4.41
N ILE A 624 17.69 -31.17 4.14
CA ILE A 624 17.58 -29.79 4.62
C ILE A 624 16.39 -29.11 3.95
N LEU A 625 16.21 -29.28 2.64
CA LEU A 625 15.07 -28.74 1.90
C LEU A 625 13.74 -29.20 2.51
N TYR A 626 13.62 -30.50 2.80
CA TYR A 626 12.43 -31.07 3.46
C TYR A 626 12.15 -30.37 4.80
N THR A 627 13.15 -30.22 5.66
CA THR A 627 13.01 -29.54 6.96
C THR A 627 12.60 -28.07 6.81
N LEU A 628 13.12 -27.35 5.81
CA LEU A 628 12.75 -25.94 5.58
C LEU A 628 11.30 -25.79 5.09
N LEU A 629 10.83 -26.70 4.23
CA LEU A 629 9.44 -26.71 3.75
C LEU A 629 8.46 -27.12 4.85
N GLU A 630 8.83 -28.09 5.68
CA GLU A 630 8.07 -28.48 6.86
C GLU A 630 7.98 -27.32 7.86
N MET A 631 9.11 -26.67 8.18
CA MET A 631 9.14 -25.48 9.03
C MET A 631 8.19 -24.41 8.49
N PHE A 632 8.22 -24.15 7.19
CA PHE A 632 7.31 -23.18 6.57
C PHE A 632 5.84 -23.58 6.76
N SER A 633 5.50 -24.85 6.52
CA SER A 633 4.14 -25.37 6.57
C SER A 633 3.51 -25.39 7.97
N TYR A 634 4.31 -25.57 9.02
CA TYR A 634 3.81 -25.82 10.38
C TYR A 634 4.18 -24.75 11.42
N ARG A 635 5.07 -23.81 11.09
CA ARG A 635 5.53 -22.76 12.05
C ARG A 635 5.31 -21.33 11.56
N MET A 636 5.07 -21.12 10.26
CA MET A 636 4.83 -19.78 9.74
C MET A 636 3.34 -19.43 9.75
N HIS A 637 3.00 -18.27 10.31
CA HIS A 637 1.62 -17.79 10.40
C HIS A 637 1.38 -16.56 9.50
N HIS A 638 2.05 -15.43 9.80
CA HIS A 638 1.82 -14.14 9.14
C HIS A 638 2.86 -13.85 8.05
N ILE A 639 2.70 -14.49 6.89
CA ILE A 639 3.53 -14.24 5.71
C ILE A 639 2.74 -13.43 4.69
N GLN A 640 3.37 -12.38 4.15
CA GLN A 640 2.73 -11.56 3.13
C GLN A 640 2.36 -12.38 1.89
N PRO A 641 1.23 -12.08 1.22
CA PRO A 641 0.72 -12.92 0.14
C PRO A 641 1.69 -13.08 -1.03
N HIS A 642 2.43 -12.02 -1.37
CA HIS A 642 3.40 -12.05 -2.45
C HIS A 642 4.56 -13.04 -2.22
N TYR A 643 4.98 -13.23 -0.95
CA TYR A 643 5.98 -14.23 -0.57
C TYR A 643 5.42 -15.65 -0.67
N ARG A 644 4.16 -15.86 -0.29
CA ARG A 644 3.48 -17.16 -0.44
C ARG A 644 3.40 -17.57 -1.92
N VAL A 645 3.03 -16.63 -2.79
CA VAL A 645 2.97 -16.86 -4.25
C VAL A 645 4.34 -17.11 -4.85
N GLN A 646 5.38 -16.39 -4.41
CA GLN A 646 6.76 -16.65 -4.84
C GLN A 646 7.22 -18.06 -4.43
N LEU A 647 6.93 -18.49 -3.20
CA LEU A 647 7.25 -19.84 -2.74
C LEU A 647 6.48 -20.90 -3.53
N LEU A 648 5.18 -20.67 -3.79
CA LEU A 648 4.36 -21.56 -4.61
C LEU A 648 4.98 -21.78 -6.00
N SER A 649 5.46 -20.71 -6.63
CA SER A 649 6.16 -20.79 -7.91
C SER A 649 7.43 -21.64 -7.82
N HIS A 650 8.23 -21.44 -6.77
CA HIS A 650 9.40 -22.30 -6.52
C HIS A 650 8.96 -23.77 -6.35
N LEU A 651 7.92 -24.08 -5.58
CA LEU A 651 7.45 -25.46 -5.38
C LEU A 651 7.02 -26.14 -6.68
N HIS A 652 6.32 -25.44 -7.58
CA HIS A 652 5.97 -25.99 -8.89
C HIS A 652 7.20 -26.28 -9.74
N SER A 653 8.21 -25.39 -9.73
CA SER A 653 9.48 -25.64 -10.41
C SER A 653 10.27 -26.81 -9.79
N LEU A 654 10.21 -26.98 -8.47
CA LEU A 654 10.88 -28.06 -7.73
C LEU A 654 10.25 -29.43 -8.02
N ALA A 655 8.92 -29.48 -8.05
CA ALA A 655 8.17 -30.71 -8.37
C ALA A 655 8.43 -31.20 -9.80
N ALA A 656 8.77 -30.28 -10.72
CA ALA A 656 9.06 -30.63 -12.11
C ALA A 656 10.40 -31.36 -12.30
N VAL A 657 11.33 -31.31 -11.34
CA VAL A 657 12.67 -31.88 -11.47
C VAL A 657 12.68 -33.40 -11.17
N PRO A 658 13.19 -34.27 -12.06
CA PRO A 658 13.15 -35.72 -11.85
C PRO A 658 13.87 -36.21 -10.58
N GLN A 659 14.90 -35.48 -10.12
CA GLN A 659 15.69 -35.82 -8.94
C GLN A 659 14.92 -35.66 -7.61
N THR A 660 13.75 -35.00 -7.62
CA THR A 660 12.89 -34.85 -6.45
C THR A 660 11.85 -35.97 -6.32
N ASN A 661 11.93 -37.02 -7.16
CA ASN A 661 11.02 -38.17 -7.17
C ASN A 661 11.24 -39.15 -5.99
N GLN A 662 11.51 -38.60 -4.80
CA GLN A 662 11.49 -39.33 -3.53
C GLN A 662 10.12 -39.13 -2.89
N THR A 663 9.49 -40.22 -2.44
CA THR A 663 8.11 -40.19 -1.89
C THR A 663 7.94 -39.11 -0.83
N GLN A 664 8.82 -39.06 0.18
CA GLN A 664 8.71 -38.11 1.28
C GLN A 664 8.87 -36.64 0.84
N LEU A 665 9.80 -36.35 -0.08
CA LEU A 665 10.02 -35.00 -0.56
C LEU A 665 8.88 -34.53 -1.48
N HIS A 666 8.42 -35.39 -2.38
CA HIS A 666 7.31 -35.09 -3.28
C HIS A 666 6.03 -34.77 -2.48
N LEU A 667 5.72 -35.59 -1.48
CA LEU A 667 4.56 -35.40 -0.60
C LEU A 667 4.67 -34.10 0.21
N CYS A 668 5.87 -33.76 0.68
CA CYS A 668 6.13 -32.50 1.38
C CYS A 668 5.92 -31.27 0.48
N VAL A 669 6.44 -31.31 -0.75
CA VAL A 669 6.28 -30.23 -1.73
C VAL A 669 4.81 -30.02 -2.06
N GLU A 670 4.06 -31.09 -2.32
CA GLU A 670 2.65 -31.01 -2.68
C GLU A 670 1.77 -30.58 -1.49
N SER A 671 2.02 -31.11 -0.28
CA SER A 671 1.31 -30.69 0.94
C SER A 671 1.57 -29.21 1.27
N THR A 672 2.81 -28.75 1.12
CA THR A 672 3.17 -27.33 1.30
C THR A 672 2.46 -26.45 0.27
N ALA A 673 2.45 -26.84 -1.00
CA ALA A 673 1.74 -26.11 -2.06
C ALA A 673 0.23 -26.06 -1.81
N LEU A 674 -0.38 -27.16 -1.37
CA LEU A 674 -1.79 -27.23 -1.02
C LEU A 674 -2.14 -26.25 0.12
N ARG A 675 -1.32 -26.18 1.17
CA ARG A 675 -1.48 -25.22 2.27
C ARG A 675 -1.32 -23.77 1.83
N LEU A 676 -0.37 -23.50 0.94
CA LEU A 676 -0.18 -22.16 0.38
C LEU A 676 -1.40 -21.72 -0.41
N ILE A 677 -1.92 -22.57 -1.32
CA ILE A 677 -3.09 -22.27 -2.14
C ILE A 677 -4.32 -22.06 -1.25
N THR A 678 -4.63 -23.02 -0.38
CA THR A 678 -5.81 -22.96 0.49
C THR A 678 -5.73 -21.85 1.54
N GLY A 679 -4.52 -21.48 1.96
CA GLY A 679 -4.25 -20.41 2.93
C GLY A 679 -4.28 -18.99 2.37
N LEU A 680 -4.47 -18.79 1.06
CA LEU A 680 -4.63 -17.44 0.49
C LEU A 680 -5.96 -16.80 0.95
N GLY A 681 -5.88 -15.58 1.47
CA GLY A 681 -7.06 -14.81 1.88
C GLY A 681 -7.93 -14.40 0.69
N SER A 682 -9.24 -14.27 0.88
CA SER A 682 -10.17 -13.97 -0.23
C SER A 682 -9.84 -12.65 -0.95
N ALA A 683 -9.42 -11.62 -0.21
CA ALA A 683 -9.02 -10.32 -0.77
C ALA A 683 -7.60 -10.32 -1.38
N GLU A 684 -6.79 -11.34 -1.09
CA GLU A 684 -5.40 -11.45 -1.54
C GLU A 684 -5.27 -12.04 -2.94
N VAL A 685 -6.17 -12.97 -3.30
CA VAL A 685 -6.06 -13.81 -4.49
C VAL A 685 -5.98 -12.98 -5.77
N GLN A 686 -6.91 -12.05 -5.99
CA GLN A 686 -6.94 -11.26 -7.22
C GLN A 686 -5.70 -10.36 -7.36
N PRO A 687 -5.34 -9.48 -6.39
CA PRO A 687 -4.19 -8.58 -6.53
C PRO A 687 -2.84 -9.29 -6.70
N GLN A 688 -2.69 -10.51 -6.16
CA GLN A 688 -1.44 -11.25 -6.27
C GLN A 688 -1.35 -12.03 -7.57
N LEU A 689 -2.39 -12.80 -7.92
CA LEU A 689 -2.36 -13.64 -9.11
C LEU A 689 -2.42 -12.82 -10.40
N SER A 690 -3.09 -11.65 -10.39
CA SER A 690 -3.16 -10.78 -11.56
C SER A 690 -1.78 -10.27 -12.01
N ARG A 691 -0.79 -10.20 -11.12
CA ARG A 691 0.59 -9.78 -11.43
C ARG A 691 1.33 -10.79 -12.30
N PHE A 692 0.89 -12.04 -12.32
CA PHE A 692 1.55 -13.15 -13.02
C PHE A 692 0.79 -13.58 -14.27
N LEU A 693 -0.18 -12.79 -14.75
CA LEU A 693 -0.95 -13.09 -15.96
C LEU A 693 -0.08 -13.15 -17.23
N SER A 694 1.08 -12.49 -17.24
CA SER A 694 2.04 -12.60 -18.34
C SER A 694 2.77 -13.96 -18.37
N GLU A 695 2.88 -14.64 -17.21
CA GLU A 695 3.59 -15.93 -17.08
C GLU A 695 2.83 -16.93 -16.17
N PRO A 696 1.59 -17.32 -16.53
CA PRO A 696 0.73 -18.14 -15.66
C PRO A 696 1.29 -19.54 -15.41
N LYS A 697 2.18 -20.03 -16.29
CA LYS A 697 2.86 -21.33 -16.14
C LYS A 697 3.68 -21.43 -14.85
N THR A 698 4.11 -20.30 -14.28
CA THR A 698 4.88 -20.27 -13.03
C THR A 698 4.03 -20.52 -11.78
N LEU A 699 2.70 -20.35 -11.89
CA LEU A 699 1.74 -20.48 -10.80
C LEU A 699 0.92 -21.77 -10.83
N VAL A 700 0.92 -22.46 -11.96
CA VAL A 700 0.08 -23.62 -12.22
C VAL A 700 0.93 -24.88 -12.15
N SER A 701 0.40 -25.93 -11.52
CA SER A 701 1.05 -27.23 -11.52
C SER A 701 0.97 -27.86 -12.92
N ALA A 702 2.07 -28.44 -13.38
CA ALA A 702 2.10 -29.12 -14.69
C ALA A 702 1.38 -30.48 -14.68
N GLU A 703 1.36 -31.18 -13.54
CA GLU A 703 0.89 -32.59 -13.48
C GLU A 703 -0.07 -32.90 -12.32
N SER A 704 -0.04 -32.14 -11.22
CA SER A 704 -0.95 -32.36 -10.09
C SER A 704 -2.28 -31.67 -10.36
N GLU A 705 -3.29 -32.48 -10.68
CA GLU A 705 -4.67 -32.04 -10.88
C GLU A 705 -5.25 -31.50 -9.57
N GLU A 706 -4.93 -32.14 -8.44
CA GLU A 706 -5.43 -31.83 -7.10
C GLU A 706 -5.08 -30.40 -6.69
N LEU A 707 -3.82 -29.99 -6.90
CA LEU A 707 -3.38 -28.62 -6.61
C LEU A 707 -4.10 -27.59 -7.49
N ASN A 708 -4.24 -27.88 -8.78
CA ASN A 708 -4.92 -26.98 -9.72
C ASN A 708 -6.42 -26.88 -9.40
N ARG A 709 -7.06 -27.97 -8.97
CA ARG A 709 -8.44 -27.97 -8.49
C ARG A 709 -8.61 -27.18 -7.20
N ALA A 710 -7.68 -27.33 -6.25
CA ALA A 710 -7.65 -26.52 -5.04
C ALA A 710 -7.48 -25.01 -5.34
N LEU A 711 -6.69 -24.67 -6.38
CA LEU A 711 -6.54 -23.30 -6.85
C LEU A 711 -7.84 -22.76 -7.43
N VAL A 712 -8.55 -23.54 -8.25
CA VAL A 712 -9.88 -23.18 -8.77
C VAL A 712 -10.91 -22.97 -7.65
N LEU A 713 -10.94 -23.84 -6.63
CA LEU A 713 -11.81 -23.67 -5.47
C LEU A 713 -11.49 -22.39 -4.68
N THR A 714 -10.19 -22.07 -4.56
CA THR A 714 -9.73 -20.85 -3.91
C THR A 714 -10.14 -19.60 -4.69
N LEU A 715 -10.04 -19.64 -6.03
CA LEU A 715 -10.56 -18.60 -6.93
C LEU A 715 -12.07 -18.43 -6.75
N ALA A 716 -12.83 -19.53 -6.76
CA ALA A 716 -14.29 -19.51 -6.60
C ALA A 716 -14.70 -18.86 -5.28
N ARG A 717 -14.08 -19.27 -4.15
CA ARG A 717 -14.32 -18.65 -2.83
C ARG A 717 -13.95 -17.17 -2.80
N SER A 718 -12.79 -16.80 -3.34
CA SER A 718 -12.33 -15.41 -3.37
C SER A 718 -13.30 -14.52 -4.16
N MET A 719 -13.70 -14.95 -5.37
CA MET A 719 -14.62 -14.21 -6.22
C MET A 719 -16.02 -14.09 -5.62
N HIS A 720 -16.47 -15.13 -4.90
CA HIS A 720 -17.73 -15.11 -4.17
C HIS A 720 -17.71 -14.10 -3.02
N VAL A 721 -16.69 -14.16 -2.14
CA VAL A 721 -16.58 -13.30 -0.96
C VAL A 721 -16.34 -11.82 -1.34
N THR A 722 -15.55 -11.57 -2.39
CA THR A 722 -15.25 -10.20 -2.84
C THR A 722 -16.31 -9.61 -3.78
N GLY A 723 -17.28 -10.42 -4.23
CA GLY A 723 -18.30 -10.01 -5.18
C GLY A 723 -17.81 -9.80 -6.62
N THR A 724 -16.54 -10.12 -6.92
CA THR A 724 -15.91 -9.89 -8.24
C THR A 724 -16.33 -10.89 -9.31
N GLY A 725 -17.07 -11.94 -8.95
CA GLY A 725 -17.52 -13.00 -9.86
C GLY A 725 -18.90 -12.83 -10.48
N CYS A 726 -19.65 -11.76 -10.17
CA CYS A 726 -21.00 -11.55 -10.69
C CYS A 726 -21.04 -10.92 -12.09
N GLU A 727 -20.06 -10.08 -12.44
CA GLU A 727 -19.98 -9.41 -13.75
C GLU A 727 -18.93 -10.09 -14.64
N THR A 728 -19.28 -10.31 -15.91
CA THR A 728 -18.39 -10.99 -16.87
C THR A 728 -17.12 -10.19 -17.15
N LEU A 729 -17.18 -8.85 -17.05
CA LEU A 729 -16.02 -7.96 -17.22
C LEU A 729 -15.02 -8.10 -16.07
N SER A 730 -15.50 -8.14 -14.81
CA SER A 730 -14.65 -8.22 -13.62
C SER A 730 -13.96 -9.57 -13.46
N GLY A 731 -14.51 -10.64 -14.05
CA GLY A 731 -13.92 -11.99 -14.05
C GLY A 731 -12.98 -12.29 -15.23
N THR A 732 -12.69 -11.34 -16.11
CA THR A 732 -11.81 -11.58 -17.28
C THR A 732 -10.37 -11.92 -16.90
N TRP A 733 -9.87 -11.40 -15.78
CA TRP A 733 -8.48 -11.59 -15.35
C TRP A 733 -8.12 -13.06 -15.11
N CYS A 734 -9.08 -13.92 -14.74
CA CYS A 734 -8.78 -15.32 -14.44
C CYS A 734 -8.85 -16.24 -15.67
N LYS A 735 -9.32 -15.77 -16.84
CA LYS A 735 -9.52 -16.62 -18.03
C LYS A 735 -8.21 -17.26 -18.52
N ASP A 736 -7.13 -16.49 -18.61
CA ASP A 736 -5.83 -17.01 -19.07
C ASP A 736 -5.23 -18.02 -18.09
N LEU A 737 -5.43 -17.79 -16.79
CA LEU A 737 -5.03 -18.73 -15.75
C LEU A 737 -5.82 -20.04 -15.86
N LEU A 738 -7.14 -19.98 -16.01
CA LEU A 738 -8.01 -21.17 -16.16
C LEU A 738 -7.71 -21.93 -17.45
N ASN A 739 -7.46 -21.23 -18.56
CA ASN A 739 -7.02 -21.85 -19.81
C ASN A 739 -5.71 -22.61 -19.63
N THR A 740 -4.74 -22.01 -18.92
CA THR A 740 -3.46 -22.68 -18.60
C THR A 740 -3.66 -23.91 -17.72
N ILE A 741 -4.57 -23.84 -16.74
CA ILE A 741 -4.94 -25.00 -15.91
C ILE A 741 -5.54 -26.13 -16.75
N MET A 742 -6.45 -25.82 -17.68
CA MET A 742 -7.06 -26.80 -18.58
C MET A 742 -6.07 -27.41 -19.57
N GLN A 743 -5.07 -26.65 -20.02
CA GLN A 743 -4.00 -27.16 -20.87
C GLN A 743 -3.10 -28.17 -20.16
N ASN A 744 -2.77 -27.92 -18.89
CA ASN A 744 -1.87 -28.81 -18.12
C ASN A 744 -2.62 -30.01 -17.52
N THR A 745 -3.75 -29.77 -16.86
CA THR A 745 -4.52 -30.79 -16.13
C THR A 745 -6.01 -30.65 -16.49
N PRO A 746 -6.44 -31.17 -17.64
CA PRO A 746 -7.85 -31.09 -18.05
C PRO A 746 -8.72 -31.89 -17.08
N HIS A 747 -9.70 -31.23 -16.47
CA HIS A 747 -10.62 -31.85 -15.51
C HIS A 747 -12.05 -31.30 -15.64
N SER A 748 -13.00 -32.00 -15.02
CA SER A 748 -14.41 -31.57 -14.96
C SER A 748 -14.88 -31.47 -13.51
N TRP A 749 -15.89 -30.63 -13.28
CA TRP A 749 -16.50 -30.44 -11.97
C TRP A 749 -17.86 -31.14 -11.88
N ALA A 750 -18.19 -31.68 -10.71
CA ALA A 750 -19.50 -32.24 -10.45
C ALA A 750 -20.56 -31.13 -10.43
N ASN A 751 -21.78 -31.45 -10.89
CA ASN A 751 -22.85 -30.46 -11.02
C ASN A 751 -23.16 -29.73 -9.70
N HIS A 752 -23.16 -30.45 -8.56
CA HIS A 752 -23.43 -29.85 -7.25
C HIS A 752 -22.34 -28.86 -6.82
N THR A 753 -21.07 -29.10 -7.17
CA THR A 753 -19.97 -28.16 -6.90
C THR A 753 -20.02 -26.97 -7.84
N LEU A 754 -20.27 -27.23 -9.13
CA LEU A 754 -20.31 -26.21 -10.17
C LEU A 754 -21.46 -25.21 -9.97
N GLN A 755 -22.60 -25.67 -9.43
CA GLN A 755 -23.73 -24.81 -9.04
C GLN A 755 -23.35 -23.79 -7.95
N CYS A 756 -22.36 -24.10 -7.11
CA CYS A 756 -21.87 -23.19 -6.08
C CYS A 756 -20.81 -22.20 -6.59
N PHE A 757 -20.34 -22.36 -7.83
CA PHE A 757 -19.33 -21.47 -8.40
C PHE A 757 -19.95 -20.13 -8.83
N PRO A 758 -19.20 -19.02 -8.75
CA PRO A 758 -19.59 -17.77 -9.38
C PRO A 758 -19.92 -17.95 -10.88
N PRO A 759 -20.88 -17.19 -11.44
CA PRO A 759 -21.35 -17.35 -12.81
C PRO A 759 -20.22 -17.44 -13.85
N VAL A 760 -19.20 -16.59 -13.75
CA VAL A 760 -18.06 -16.56 -14.69
C VAL A 760 -17.30 -17.89 -14.74
N LEU A 761 -17.08 -18.53 -13.58
CA LEU A 761 -16.40 -19.82 -13.51
C LEU A 761 -17.31 -20.95 -14.01
N ASN A 762 -18.60 -20.88 -13.66
CA ASN A 762 -19.59 -21.86 -14.08
C ASN A 762 -19.70 -21.91 -15.62
N GLU A 763 -19.87 -20.75 -16.27
CA GLU A 763 -19.90 -20.63 -17.73
C GLU A 763 -18.62 -21.15 -18.38
N PHE A 764 -17.44 -20.81 -17.82
CA PHE A 764 -16.16 -21.26 -18.35
C PHE A 764 -16.04 -22.79 -18.38
N PHE A 765 -16.38 -23.48 -17.28
CA PHE A 765 -16.28 -24.94 -17.20
C PHE A 765 -17.41 -25.67 -17.95
N GLN A 766 -18.55 -25.01 -18.20
CA GLN A 766 -19.57 -25.54 -19.11
C GLN A 766 -19.11 -25.49 -20.57
N GLN A 767 -18.41 -24.43 -20.98
CA GLN A 767 -17.86 -24.29 -22.34
C GLN A 767 -16.66 -25.22 -22.59
N ASN A 768 -15.83 -25.45 -21.57
CA ASN A 768 -14.61 -26.26 -21.66
C ASN A 768 -14.77 -27.63 -20.97
N SER A 769 -15.84 -28.36 -21.28
CA SER A 769 -16.09 -29.67 -20.66
C SER A 769 -15.12 -30.75 -21.18
N VAL A 770 -14.51 -31.50 -20.27
CA VAL A 770 -13.69 -32.68 -20.61
C VAL A 770 -14.58 -33.92 -20.74
N ALA A 771 -14.29 -34.78 -21.72
CA ALA A 771 -15.01 -36.03 -21.93
C ALA A 771 -14.90 -36.95 -20.69
N LYS A 772 -16.04 -37.43 -20.19
CA LYS A 772 -16.07 -38.38 -19.07
C LYS A 772 -15.67 -39.77 -19.55
N GLU A 773 -14.71 -40.37 -18.86
CA GLU A 773 -14.31 -41.76 -19.13
C GLU A 773 -15.45 -42.72 -18.80
N ASN A 774 -15.61 -43.77 -19.63
CA ASN A 774 -16.64 -44.77 -19.43
C ASN A 774 -16.26 -45.73 -18.30
N LYS A 775 -17.01 -45.69 -17.20
CA LYS A 775 -16.77 -46.53 -16.01
C LYS A 775 -16.77 -48.03 -16.31
N GLN A 776 -17.57 -48.51 -17.27
CA GLN A 776 -17.57 -49.93 -17.66
C GLN A 776 -16.28 -50.31 -18.40
N GLN A 777 -15.75 -49.41 -19.22
CA GLN A 777 -14.46 -49.63 -19.90
C GLN A 777 -13.32 -49.66 -18.89
N LEU A 778 -13.34 -48.78 -17.87
CA LEU A 778 -12.37 -48.80 -16.78
C LEU A 778 -12.37 -50.15 -16.04
N LYS A 779 -13.54 -50.67 -15.68
CA LYS A 779 -13.65 -51.99 -15.04
C LYS A 779 -13.02 -53.09 -15.90
N LYS A 780 -13.40 -53.12 -17.19
CA LYS A 780 -12.93 -54.13 -18.13
C LYS A 780 -11.41 -54.09 -18.28
N ALA A 781 -10.84 -52.88 -18.37
CA ALA A 781 -9.39 -52.70 -18.44
C ALA A 781 -8.68 -53.19 -17.18
N VAL A 782 -9.21 -52.90 -15.98
CA VAL A 782 -8.64 -53.41 -14.72
C VAL A 782 -8.69 -54.94 -14.65
N GLU A 783 -9.78 -55.57 -15.09
CA GLU A 783 -9.91 -57.03 -15.15
C GLU A 783 -8.99 -57.69 -16.19
N GLU A 784 -8.74 -57.03 -17.31
CA GLU A 784 -7.77 -57.45 -18.32
C GLU A 784 -6.34 -57.36 -17.78
N GLU A 785 -5.98 -56.24 -17.16
CA GLU A 785 -4.66 -56.05 -16.54
C GLU A 785 -4.40 -57.02 -15.38
N PHE A 786 -5.42 -57.30 -14.55
CA PHE A 786 -5.29 -58.28 -13.48
C PHE A 786 -5.15 -59.72 -14.02
N ARG A 787 -5.81 -60.06 -15.14
CA ARG A 787 -5.59 -61.34 -15.83
C ARG A 787 -4.19 -61.44 -16.43
N ASN A 788 -3.69 -60.35 -17.02
CA ASN A 788 -2.33 -60.27 -17.52
C ASN A 788 -1.32 -60.53 -16.38
N TRP A 789 -1.50 -59.87 -15.23
CA TRP A 789 -0.72 -60.11 -14.02
C TRP A 789 -0.71 -61.59 -13.61
N ALA A 790 -1.88 -62.24 -13.56
CA ALA A 790 -1.99 -63.65 -13.17
C ALA A 790 -1.38 -64.62 -14.19
N SER A 791 -1.26 -64.23 -15.46
CA SER A 791 -0.76 -65.07 -16.56
C SER A 791 0.74 -64.97 -16.80
N MET A 792 1.36 -63.87 -16.39
CA MET A 792 2.79 -63.62 -16.59
C MET A 792 3.63 -64.33 -15.53
N ASN A 793 4.68 -65.04 -15.97
CA ASN A 793 5.58 -65.79 -15.08
C ASN A 793 6.99 -65.20 -14.97
N ASN A 794 7.40 -64.31 -15.88
CA ASN A 794 8.73 -63.71 -15.91
C ASN A 794 8.74 -62.37 -15.15
N GLU A 795 9.49 -62.26 -14.05
CA GLU A 795 9.54 -61.04 -13.23
C GLU A 795 9.92 -59.79 -14.04
N ASN A 796 10.88 -59.89 -14.97
CA ASN A 796 11.36 -58.73 -15.71
C ASN A 796 10.30 -58.18 -16.67
N ASP A 797 9.53 -59.07 -17.30
CA ASP A 797 8.46 -58.70 -18.22
C ASP A 797 7.30 -58.07 -17.47
N ILE A 798 6.94 -58.61 -16.29
CA ILE A 798 5.92 -58.04 -15.41
C ILE A 798 6.33 -56.63 -14.99
N ILE A 799 7.57 -56.46 -14.50
CA ILE A 799 8.05 -55.15 -14.07
C ILE A 799 8.03 -54.18 -15.25
N ALA A 800 8.51 -54.58 -16.43
CA ALA A 800 8.49 -53.74 -17.62
C ALA A 800 7.05 -53.34 -18.02
N HIS A 801 6.12 -54.28 -18.05
CA HIS A 801 4.74 -54.02 -18.44
C HIS A 801 4.05 -52.98 -17.54
N PHE A 802 4.14 -53.18 -16.22
CA PHE A 802 3.41 -52.36 -15.24
C PHE A 802 4.12 -51.08 -14.79
N SER A 803 5.37 -50.83 -15.22
CA SER A 803 6.15 -49.64 -14.83
C SER A 803 6.54 -48.72 -15.99
N VAL A 804 6.22 -49.07 -17.24
CA VAL A 804 6.56 -48.23 -18.40
C VAL A 804 5.75 -46.92 -18.38
N PRO A 805 6.41 -45.75 -18.55
CA PRO A 805 5.71 -44.47 -18.66
C PRO A 805 4.74 -44.45 -19.85
N GLY A 806 3.51 -44.02 -19.62
CA GLY A 806 2.48 -43.91 -20.67
C GLY A 806 1.53 -45.11 -20.78
N THR A 807 1.74 -46.18 -20.01
CA THR A 807 0.70 -47.21 -19.84
C THR A 807 -0.46 -46.67 -19.01
N PRO A 808 -1.69 -47.24 -19.16
CA PRO A 808 -2.83 -46.84 -18.35
C PRO A 808 -2.50 -46.98 -16.86
N PRO A 809 -2.71 -45.94 -16.04
CA PRO A 809 -2.27 -45.94 -14.65
C PRO A 809 -3.25 -46.74 -13.76
N LEU A 810 -3.27 -48.06 -13.93
CA LEU A 810 -4.23 -48.97 -13.30
C LEU A 810 -3.59 -49.85 -12.21
N PHE A 811 -2.28 -49.74 -12.01
CA PHE A 811 -1.55 -50.64 -11.12
C PHE A 811 -2.06 -50.65 -9.66
N LEU A 812 -2.52 -49.53 -9.11
CA LEU A 812 -3.12 -49.52 -7.76
C LEU A 812 -4.45 -50.30 -7.71
N CYS A 813 -5.24 -50.29 -8.79
CA CYS A 813 -6.43 -51.13 -8.92
C CYS A 813 -6.07 -52.62 -8.94
N VAL A 814 -4.98 -52.98 -9.64
CA VAL A 814 -4.45 -54.36 -9.68
C VAL A 814 -3.99 -54.79 -8.29
N VAL A 815 -3.24 -53.95 -7.57
CA VAL A 815 -2.80 -54.24 -6.19
C VAL A 815 -3.99 -54.43 -5.25
N TRP A 816 -5.02 -53.59 -5.35
CA TRP A 816 -6.24 -53.76 -4.57
C TRP A 816 -6.94 -55.10 -4.87
N LYS A 817 -7.05 -55.48 -6.15
CA LYS A 817 -7.58 -56.78 -6.57
C LYS A 817 -6.76 -57.96 -6.05
N MET A 818 -5.43 -57.83 -6.03
CA MET A 818 -4.53 -58.85 -5.46
C MET A 818 -4.81 -59.06 -3.97
N ILE A 819 -4.95 -57.99 -3.19
CA ILE A 819 -5.30 -58.07 -1.77
C ILE A 819 -6.69 -58.69 -1.63
N LEU A 820 -7.68 -58.24 -2.41
CA LEU A 820 -9.05 -58.71 -2.32
C LEU A 820 -9.21 -60.22 -2.60
N GLU A 821 -8.41 -60.79 -3.52
CA GLU A 821 -8.50 -62.21 -3.88
C GLU A 821 -7.54 -63.11 -3.09
N THR A 822 -6.34 -62.63 -2.76
CA THR A 822 -5.26 -63.47 -2.19
C THR A 822 -4.83 -63.08 -0.77
N ASP A 823 -5.37 -61.98 -0.21
CA ASP A 823 -5.01 -61.39 1.09
C ASP A 823 -3.50 -61.15 1.28
N ARG A 824 -2.72 -61.12 0.19
CA ARG A 824 -1.26 -60.98 0.17
C ARG A 824 -0.79 -60.16 -1.02
N ILE A 825 0.39 -59.56 -0.90
CA ILE A 825 1.05 -58.81 -1.98
C ILE A 825 2.38 -59.49 -2.33
N SER A 826 2.65 -59.62 -3.63
CA SER A 826 3.91 -60.14 -4.15
C SER A 826 5.06 -59.13 -3.98
N PRO A 827 6.30 -59.56 -3.66
CA PRO A 827 7.48 -58.70 -3.65
C PRO A 827 7.71 -57.94 -4.97
N ILE A 828 7.29 -58.51 -6.10
CA ILE A 828 7.39 -57.89 -7.44
C ILE A 828 6.56 -56.60 -7.50
N ALA A 829 5.42 -56.55 -6.80
CA ALA A 829 4.57 -55.36 -6.77
C ALA A 829 5.28 -54.16 -6.12
N TYR A 830 6.10 -54.39 -5.09
CA TYR A 830 6.92 -53.33 -4.49
C TYR A 830 7.98 -52.80 -5.46
N LYS A 831 8.65 -53.68 -6.24
CA LYS A 831 9.60 -53.27 -7.28
C LYS A 831 8.94 -52.41 -8.36
N ILE A 832 7.69 -52.72 -8.70
CA ILE A 832 6.90 -51.93 -9.67
C ILE A 832 6.55 -50.56 -9.10
N LEU A 833 6.04 -50.50 -7.86
CA LEU A 833 5.72 -49.23 -7.19
C LEU A 833 6.95 -48.33 -7.08
N GLU A 834 8.11 -48.90 -6.73
CA GLU A 834 9.39 -48.17 -6.68
C GLU A 834 9.79 -47.61 -8.06
N ARG A 835 9.57 -48.39 -9.13
CA ARG A 835 9.91 -47.97 -10.50
C ARG A 835 8.93 -46.96 -11.10
N ILE A 836 7.64 -47.01 -10.75
CA ILE A 836 6.65 -45.98 -11.09
C ILE A 836 7.06 -44.65 -10.46
N GLY A 837 7.48 -44.70 -9.19
CA GLY A 837 7.91 -43.54 -8.42
C GLY A 837 6.75 -42.66 -7.95
N ALA A 838 7.04 -41.78 -6.98
CA ALA A 838 6.03 -41.01 -6.26
C ALA A 838 5.22 -40.06 -7.15
N ARG A 839 5.87 -39.46 -8.15
CA ARG A 839 5.25 -38.49 -9.06
C ARG A 839 4.18 -39.11 -9.95
N ALA A 840 4.49 -40.23 -10.59
CA ALA A 840 3.55 -40.94 -11.46
C ALA A 840 2.46 -41.67 -10.67
N LEU A 841 2.75 -42.08 -9.43
CA LEU A 841 1.81 -42.79 -8.56
C LEU A 841 0.50 -42.02 -8.33
N SER A 842 0.54 -40.68 -8.31
CA SER A 842 -0.66 -39.84 -8.19
C SER A 842 -1.69 -40.08 -9.30
N ALA A 843 -1.24 -40.36 -10.54
CA ALA A 843 -2.15 -40.71 -11.64
C ALA A 843 -2.80 -42.08 -11.42
N HIS A 844 -2.07 -43.05 -10.85
CA HIS A 844 -2.62 -44.35 -10.46
C HIS A 844 -3.65 -44.20 -9.35
N LEU A 845 -3.41 -43.28 -8.41
CA LEU A 845 -4.31 -43.03 -7.29
C LEU A 845 -5.64 -42.44 -7.75
N ARG A 846 -5.63 -41.50 -8.70
CA ARG A 846 -6.86 -40.94 -9.29
C ARG A 846 -7.72 -42.01 -9.95
N LYS A 847 -7.13 -42.84 -10.82
CA LYS A 847 -7.87 -43.95 -11.46
C LYS A 847 -8.35 -44.98 -10.46
N PHE A 848 -7.57 -45.23 -9.41
CA PHE A 848 -7.98 -46.08 -8.31
C PHE A 848 -9.22 -45.52 -7.60
N CYS A 849 -9.29 -44.22 -7.34
CA CYS A 849 -10.46 -43.57 -6.76
C CYS A 849 -11.71 -43.74 -7.66
N ASP A 850 -11.58 -43.51 -8.97
CA ASP A 850 -12.68 -43.73 -9.93
C ASP A 850 -13.17 -45.18 -9.91
N TYR A 851 -12.23 -46.14 -9.86
CA TYR A 851 -12.54 -47.56 -9.80
C TYR A 851 -13.23 -47.95 -8.48
N LEU A 852 -12.76 -47.43 -7.34
CA LEU A 852 -13.39 -47.64 -6.04
C LEU A 852 -14.84 -47.15 -6.05
N VAL A 853 -15.09 -45.92 -6.51
CA VAL A 853 -16.45 -45.37 -6.59
C VAL A 853 -17.36 -46.25 -7.44
N PHE A 854 -16.84 -46.82 -8.53
CA PHE A 854 -17.60 -47.73 -9.39
C PHE A 854 -17.89 -49.09 -8.72
N GLU A 855 -16.90 -49.71 -8.06
CA GLU A 855 -17.08 -51.00 -7.38
C GLU A 855 -18.06 -50.87 -6.20
N PHE A 856 -17.92 -49.83 -5.38
CA PHE A 856 -18.83 -49.59 -4.26
C PHE A 856 -20.27 -49.27 -4.72
N ALA A 857 -20.44 -48.55 -5.84
CA ALA A 857 -21.76 -48.23 -6.37
C ALA A 857 -22.50 -49.46 -6.95
N ASN A 858 -21.77 -50.49 -7.40
CA ASN A 858 -22.33 -51.69 -8.02
C ASN A 858 -22.22 -52.96 -7.14
N SER A 859 -21.77 -52.82 -5.90
CA SER A 859 -21.61 -53.95 -4.98
C SER A 859 -22.96 -54.42 -4.43
N GLY A 860 -23.19 -55.74 -4.41
CA GLY A 860 -24.44 -56.38 -3.97
C GLY A 860 -24.75 -56.31 -2.46
N GLY A 861 -23.99 -55.51 -1.70
CA GLY A 861 -24.12 -55.37 -0.24
C GLY A 861 -23.52 -56.53 0.58
N GLY A 862 -23.51 -56.38 1.91
CA GLY A 862 -23.12 -57.45 2.85
C GLY A 862 -21.61 -57.67 3.01
N GLN A 863 -21.18 -58.94 3.03
CA GLN A 863 -19.78 -59.35 3.31
C GLN A 863 -18.77 -58.86 2.28
N HIS A 864 -19.19 -58.69 1.02
CA HIS A 864 -18.30 -58.23 -0.05
C HIS A 864 -17.84 -56.78 0.17
N VAL A 865 -18.74 -55.90 0.62
CA VAL A 865 -18.42 -54.49 0.93
C VAL A 865 -17.41 -54.43 2.08
N ASN A 866 -17.62 -55.21 3.15
CA ASN A 866 -16.67 -55.26 4.27
C ASN A 866 -15.29 -55.73 3.80
N LYS A 867 -15.22 -56.75 2.94
CA LYS A 867 -13.96 -57.20 2.36
C LYS A 867 -13.26 -56.12 1.53
N CYS A 868 -14.02 -55.34 0.76
CA CYS A 868 -13.48 -54.20 0.01
C CYS A 868 -12.91 -53.11 0.93
N VAL A 869 -13.58 -52.82 2.04
CA VAL A 869 -13.12 -51.87 3.06
C VAL A 869 -11.86 -52.38 3.76
N ASP A 870 -11.83 -53.65 4.15
CA ASP A 870 -10.66 -54.29 4.77
C ASP A 870 -9.45 -54.24 3.83
N ALA A 871 -9.64 -54.50 2.53
CA ALA A 871 -8.58 -54.40 1.54
C ALA A 871 -8.02 -52.97 1.40
N ILE A 872 -8.87 -51.93 1.46
CA ILE A 872 -8.42 -50.53 1.46
C ILE A 872 -7.64 -50.22 2.74
N ASN A 873 -8.15 -50.65 3.91
CA ASN A 873 -7.45 -50.45 5.18
C ASN A 873 -6.09 -51.14 5.19
N ASP A 874 -6.00 -52.35 4.61
CA ASP A 874 -4.74 -53.07 4.46
C ASP A 874 -3.77 -52.30 3.55
N MET A 875 -4.23 -51.73 2.44
CA MET A 875 -3.38 -50.89 1.58
C MET A 875 -2.80 -49.68 2.31
N ILE A 876 -3.57 -49.06 3.21
CA ILE A 876 -3.17 -47.85 3.93
C ILE A 876 -2.28 -48.18 5.13
N TRP A 877 -2.75 -49.03 6.05
CA TRP A 877 -2.15 -49.19 7.38
C TRP A 877 -1.22 -50.40 7.51
N LYS A 878 -1.49 -51.47 6.75
CA LYS A 878 -0.71 -52.71 6.83
C LYS A 878 0.45 -52.71 5.83
N TYR A 879 0.18 -52.30 4.60
CA TYR A 879 1.15 -52.31 3.51
C TYR A 879 1.73 -50.93 3.17
N ASN A 880 1.17 -49.84 3.71
CA ASN A 880 1.66 -48.47 3.52
C ASN A 880 1.86 -48.07 2.04
N ILE A 881 0.97 -48.53 1.15
CA ILE A 881 1.07 -48.28 -0.29
C ILE A 881 0.67 -46.84 -0.61
N VAL A 882 -0.37 -46.34 0.06
CA VAL A 882 -0.88 -44.98 -0.08
C VAL A 882 -1.23 -44.44 1.30
N THR A 883 -0.96 -43.17 1.54
CA THR A 883 -1.33 -42.50 2.80
C THR A 883 -2.78 -42.05 2.79
N ILE A 884 -3.42 -42.01 3.96
CA ILE A 884 -4.84 -41.68 4.10
C ILE A 884 -5.18 -40.28 3.55
N ASP A 885 -4.33 -39.29 3.81
CA ASP A 885 -4.51 -37.91 3.36
C ASP A 885 -4.53 -37.81 1.83
N ARG A 886 -3.70 -38.61 1.14
CA ARG A 886 -3.64 -38.62 -0.32
C ARG A 886 -4.83 -39.31 -0.93
N LEU A 887 -5.25 -40.46 -0.38
CA LEU A 887 -6.43 -41.16 -0.86
C LEU A 887 -7.68 -40.28 -0.71
N VAL A 888 -7.85 -39.64 0.45
CA VAL A 888 -9.01 -38.77 0.73
C VAL A 888 -8.96 -37.48 -0.09
N LEU A 889 -7.79 -36.94 -0.40
CA LEU A 889 -7.67 -35.76 -1.27
C LEU A 889 -8.06 -36.04 -2.73
N CYS A 890 -7.79 -37.26 -3.23
CA CYS A 890 -8.13 -37.66 -4.59
C CYS A 890 -9.60 -38.09 -4.76
N LEU A 891 -10.23 -38.61 -3.71
CA LEU A 891 -11.67 -38.90 -3.65
C LEU A 891 -12.51 -37.62 -3.58
#